data_AF-A0A9N8QRM6-F1
#
_entry.id   AF-A0A9N8QRM6-F1
#
_cell.length_a   1.000
_cell.length_b   1.000
_cell.length_c   1.000
_cell.angle_alpha   90.00
_cell.angle_beta   90.00
_cell.angle_gamma   90.00
#
_symmetry.space_group_name_H-M   'P 1'
#
loop_
_entity.id
_entity.type
_entity.pdbx_description
1 polymer ?
#
loop_
_entity_poly.entity_id
_entity_poly.type
_entity_poly.pdbx_seq_one_letter_code
_entity_poly.pdbx_strand_id
1 'polypeptide(L)'
;MDKTVFKNILQILIILIFNSFLAQQAPKKLTETKIVNDTIPKTDTIVVKKEALEDILETKADVQRRDFPKKMIYLNKNAQVKYQDMQIDADYISIDEQKNLIYARGKEDSLGKVIELVQVTQAGKKYETTNFNYNTKTREAIAYDARTEESEGIIVAQKTKKYNDSVFVMRRADFTTDDYFIKKKDTVADYKLRASHIKMVKGKSGSSIITGPVQMYIEEVPTPLVMPFAILPFSDKRSAGILIPSFGERQDVGFFLNGIGYYQPIGEHFDLKVLADIYTKGSWNLRPEMNYLKKYRYSGNFAADIGTTVRGIKGLDDYSKTGTYRIAWRHSQDSKANPFLNFSASVDVTSQTFYNNTVNNNYIMDQSVLRTQQNSTLTLTKRFLKLPATITGTASYSQNFATGLADLRLPQMNVAINQFYLFGTKTGTRTGLLENITVNTGLNLTNFVSTEEGELFTKAMWDKMQTGLKNNISLGTNTTIAKYFTFSLGANIDNALTTKTLTKFYDPIENKVTDQVNKKIAGYSTFSTTASLQTQLYGQANFKKGGSIEAIRHMMTPSIGFTYSPDFGGSGFGYFRNYFDANGAITSYSIFDNGIVGAPTSGLVGALGFNIGNNIEMKVRSKSDSTGVKKIKIFESLNLSGSYNFAAKTHPWSIITINGQSSMFDNKLSINTSLTLDPYKTIFFPGEEIGIRTEEFGAFSVQAFNVQLSYPLSSELFGEKTDYAKKYGSKGEIRNENYYFDDDNYAHFDQAWTLNVNANYAYSRTTARTPNRIASIGLDGSIKLTPFWNITGSTHYDLVTKELAYTRIGFSRDQRSFTINFNWVPFGQYKVYDFFIGIKANILSDALKYKDRSFTQPNPSF
;
A
#
# COMPACT_ATOMS: atom_id res chain seq x y z
N MET A 1 38.27 -25.62 -7.26
CA MET A 1 36.92 -25.17 -6.83
C MET A 1 36.97 -24.68 -5.38
N ASP A 2 38.09 -24.07 -4.94
CA ASP A 2 38.41 -23.98 -3.49
C ASP A 2 38.72 -22.57 -2.98
N LYS A 3 38.52 -21.51 -3.77
CA LYS A 3 38.78 -20.11 -3.33
C LYS A 3 37.53 -19.30 -2.98
N THR A 4 36.33 -19.79 -3.30
CA THR A 4 35.05 -19.09 -3.02
C THR A 4 34.42 -19.51 -1.70
N VAL A 5 34.69 -20.72 -1.21
CA VAL A 5 34.12 -21.25 0.03
C VAL A 5 34.71 -20.55 1.26
N PHE A 6 36.00 -20.20 1.23
CA PHE A 6 36.67 -19.56 2.38
C PHE A 6 36.22 -18.11 2.64
N LYS A 7 35.80 -17.37 1.60
CA LYS A 7 35.29 -16.00 1.74
C LYS A 7 33.89 -15.94 2.39
N ASN A 8 33.05 -16.93 2.10
CA ASN A 8 31.71 -17.03 2.67
C ASN A 8 31.73 -17.58 4.10
N ILE A 9 32.67 -18.50 4.42
CA ILE A 9 32.86 -19.01 5.78
C ILE A 9 33.30 -17.89 6.72
N LEU A 10 34.19 -16.98 6.29
CA LEU A 10 34.62 -15.85 7.13
C LEU A 10 33.48 -14.85 7.40
N GLN A 11 32.58 -14.60 6.44
CA GLN A 11 31.41 -13.74 6.63
C GLN A 11 30.34 -14.38 7.52
N ILE A 12 30.15 -15.71 7.42
CA ILE A 12 29.24 -16.47 8.30
C ILE A 12 29.83 -16.57 9.72
N LEU A 13 31.15 -16.74 9.87
CA LEU A 13 31.82 -16.73 11.17
C LEU A 13 31.77 -15.35 11.84
N ILE A 14 31.89 -14.25 11.10
CA ILE A 14 31.75 -12.90 11.67
C ILE A 14 30.31 -12.67 12.18
N ILE A 15 29.29 -13.20 11.50
CA ILE A 15 27.88 -13.14 11.94
C ILE A 15 27.61 -14.05 13.17
N LEU A 16 28.26 -15.21 13.25
CA LEU A 16 28.14 -16.13 14.40
C LEU A 16 28.92 -15.63 15.64
N ILE A 17 30.12 -15.06 15.44
CA ILE A 17 30.93 -14.49 16.53
C ILE A 17 30.24 -13.23 17.10
N PHE A 18 29.61 -12.38 16.26
CA PHE A 18 28.84 -11.22 16.76
C PHE A 18 27.58 -11.61 17.55
N ASN A 19 26.94 -12.76 17.25
CA ASN A 19 25.84 -13.27 18.06
C ASN A 19 26.30 -13.91 19.39
N SER A 20 27.54 -14.42 19.43
CA SER A 20 28.12 -15.02 20.63
C SER A 20 28.47 -13.98 21.71
N PHE A 21 28.81 -12.75 21.31
CA PHE A 21 29.10 -11.64 22.23
C PHE A 21 27.86 -10.93 22.81
N LEU A 22 26.66 -11.16 22.24
CA LEU A 22 25.39 -10.58 22.73
C LEU A 22 24.56 -11.55 23.60
N ALA A 23 25.03 -12.79 23.79
CA ALA A 23 24.32 -13.85 24.50
C ALA A 23 25.01 -14.33 25.80
N GLN A 24 25.84 -13.50 26.45
CA GLN A 24 26.29 -13.79 27.82
C GLN A 24 25.30 -13.21 28.83
N GLN A 25 24.27 -13.98 29.17
CA GLN A 25 23.62 -13.83 30.47
C GLN A 25 24.48 -14.55 31.51
N ALA A 26 25.13 -13.79 32.39
CA ALA A 26 25.74 -14.34 33.59
C ALA A 26 24.66 -15.06 34.42
N PRO A 27 24.87 -16.31 34.85
CA PRO A 27 23.93 -16.99 35.73
C PRO A 27 23.93 -16.25 37.09
N LYS A 28 22.81 -15.61 37.41
CA LYS A 28 22.55 -15.10 38.76
C LYS A 28 22.42 -16.30 39.69
N LYS A 29 23.46 -16.60 40.46
CA LYS A 29 23.38 -17.50 41.61
C LYS A 29 22.34 -16.94 42.57
N LEU A 30 21.20 -17.62 42.68
CA LEU A 30 20.30 -17.46 43.81
C LEU A 30 21.05 -17.93 45.05
N THR A 31 21.18 -17.04 46.02
CA THR A 31 21.75 -17.34 47.33
C THR A 31 20.86 -18.40 47.99
N GLU A 32 21.38 -19.62 48.13
CA GLU A 32 20.79 -20.63 48.99
C GLU A 32 20.85 -20.14 50.44
N THR A 33 19.71 -19.73 50.98
CA THR A 33 19.56 -19.56 52.42
C THR A 33 19.56 -20.96 53.04
N LYS A 34 20.74 -21.41 53.47
CA LYS A 34 20.92 -22.63 54.24
C LYS A 34 20.29 -22.42 55.62
N ILE A 35 19.05 -22.87 55.79
CA ILE A 35 18.43 -22.96 57.11
C ILE A 35 19.04 -24.18 57.79
N VAL A 36 19.86 -23.91 58.81
CA VAL A 36 20.39 -24.91 59.72
C VAL A 36 19.22 -25.36 60.60
N ASN A 37 18.79 -26.60 60.43
CA ASN A 37 17.97 -27.30 61.43
C ASN A 37 18.88 -27.64 62.61
N ASP A 38 18.79 -26.84 63.67
CA ASP A 38 19.20 -27.26 65.00
C ASP A 38 18.00 -27.87 65.73
N THR A 39 18.25 -28.98 66.40
CA THR A 39 17.23 -29.89 66.94
C THR A 39 17.16 -29.69 68.44
N ILE A 40 16.14 -29.00 68.94
CA ILE A 40 15.67 -29.15 70.33
C ILE A 40 14.14 -29.09 70.34
N PRO A 41 13.42 -30.11 70.83
CA PRO A 41 11.97 -30.15 70.80
C PRO A 41 11.39 -29.34 71.96
N LYS A 42 10.53 -28.36 71.66
CA LYS A 42 9.53 -27.88 72.62
C LYS A 42 8.20 -28.54 72.30
N THR A 43 7.90 -29.59 73.03
CA THR A 43 6.55 -30.11 73.21
C THR A 43 5.76 -29.12 74.06
N ASP A 44 4.96 -28.26 73.42
CA ASP A 44 3.60 -27.99 73.89
C ASP A 44 2.79 -27.24 72.83
N THR A 45 2.07 -27.96 71.97
CA THR A 45 0.90 -27.40 71.28
C THR A 45 -0.01 -28.53 70.84
N ILE A 46 -1.27 -28.43 71.24
CA ILE A 46 -2.37 -29.30 70.88
C ILE A 46 -2.37 -29.54 69.36
N VAL A 47 -2.28 -30.80 68.93
CA VAL A 47 -2.51 -31.19 67.54
C VAL A 47 -3.99 -31.00 67.24
N VAL A 48 -4.32 -29.84 66.68
CA VAL A 48 -5.64 -29.60 66.09
C VAL A 48 -5.79 -30.61 64.97
N LYS A 49 -6.79 -31.49 65.08
CA LYS A 49 -7.18 -32.40 63.99
C LYS A 49 -7.39 -31.54 62.74
N LYS A 50 -6.62 -31.76 61.68
CA LYS A 50 -6.87 -31.12 60.37
C LYS A 50 -8.32 -31.44 60.00
N GLU A 51 -9.16 -30.41 59.96
CA GLU A 51 -10.55 -30.54 59.53
C GLU A 51 -10.58 -31.05 58.08
N ALA A 52 -11.64 -31.77 57.71
CA ALA A 52 -11.76 -32.36 56.37
C ALA A 52 -11.89 -31.29 55.27
N LEU A 53 -12.26 -30.06 55.64
CA LEU A 53 -12.43 -28.92 54.74
C LEU A 53 -11.41 -27.83 55.11
N GLU A 54 -10.78 -27.24 54.09
CA GLU A 54 -9.85 -26.11 54.26
C GLU A 54 -10.53 -24.76 54.55
N ASP A 55 -11.86 -24.66 54.40
CA ASP A 55 -12.64 -23.44 54.54
C ASP A 55 -14.11 -23.76 54.89
N ILE A 56 -14.89 -22.76 55.33
CA ILE A 56 -16.31 -22.91 55.65
C ILE A 56 -17.10 -23.17 54.35
N LEU A 57 -17.86 -24.26 54.35
CA LEU A 57 -18.77 -24.61 53.27
C LEU A 57 -20.14 -23.97 53.53
N GLU A 58 -20.47 -22.89 52.84
CA GLU A 58 -21.78 -22.26 52.94
C GLU A 58 -22.76 -22.92 51.98
N THR A 59 -23.92 -23.32 52.48
CA THR A 59 -24.95 -24.01 51.67
C THR A 59 -26.30 -23.31 51.80
N LYS A 60 -27.02 -23.19 50.68
CA LYS A 60 -28.40 -22.68 50.62
C LYS A 60 -29.22 -23.54 49.66
N ALA A 61 -30.45 -23.90 50.00
CA ALA A 61 -31.39 -24.60 49.12
C ALA A 61 -32.81 -24.49 49.67
N ASP A 62 -33.82 -24.77 48.83
CA ASP A 62 -35.21 -24.85 49.32
C ASP A 62 -35.41 -26.07 50.22
N VAL A 63 -34.76 -27.19 49.88
CA VAL A 63 -34.79 -28.43 50.66
C VAL A 63 -33.36 -28.91 50.91
N GLN A 64 -33.00 -29.02 52.18
CA GLN A 64 -31.72 -29.56 52.63
C GLN A 64 -31.93 -30.82 53.46
N ARG A 65 -31.23 -31.91 53.11
CA ARG A 65 -31.23 -33.17 53.85
C ARG A 65 -29.81 -33.61 54.11
N ARG A 66 -29.47 -33.90 55.37
CA ARG A 66 -28.19 -34.51 55.75
C ARG A 66 -28.40 -35.94 56.21
N ASP A 67 -27.64 -36.87 55.65
CA ASP A 67 -27.57 -38.27 56.05
C ASP A 67 -26.28 -38.48 56.85
N PHE A 68 -26.38 -38.48 58.18
CA PHE A 68 -25.22 -38.60 59.07
C PHE A 68 -24.47 -39.94 58.94
N PRO A 69 -25.15 -41.12 58.89
CA PRO A 69 -24.47 -42.39 58.69
C PRO A 69 -23.68 -42.46 57.38
N LYS A 70 -24.27 -41.96 56.27
CA LYS A 70 -23.60 -41.95 54.96
C LYS A 70 -22.66 -40.76 54.76
N LYS A 71 -22.68 -39.78 55.68
CA LYS A 71 -21.96 -38.49 55.58
C LYS A 71 -22.23 -37.78 54.24
N MET A 72 -23.51 -37.71 53.88
CA MET A 72 -23.99 -37.09 52.65
C MET A 72 -24.84 -35.86 52.99
N ILE A 73 -24.67 -34.78 52.23
CA ILE A 73 -25.57 -33.62 52.25
C ILE A 73 -26.23 -33.52 50.88
N TYR A 74 -27.55 -33.40 50.87
CA TYR A 74 -28.35 -33.20 49.66
C TYR A 74 -29.04 -31.85 49.73
N LEU A 75 -28.91 -31.09 48.66
CA LEU A 75 -29.49 -29.77 48.45
C LEU A 75 -30.36 -29.85 47.19
N ASN A 76 -31.65 -29.60 47.35
CA ASN A 76 -32.66 -29.76 46.32
C ASN A 76 -33.40 -28.43 46.11
N LYS A 77 -33.53 -28.03 44.83
CA LYS A 77 -34.08 -26.78 44.31
C LYS A 77 -33.35 -25.53 44.82
N ASN A 78 -33.03 -24.62 43.90
CA ASN A 78 -32.29 -23.39 44.18
C ASN A 78 -31.03 -23.65 45.05
N ALA A 79 -30.34 -24.76 44.78
CA ALA A 79 -29.22 -25.22 45.56
C ALA A 79 -27.97 -24.39 45.22
N GLN A 80 -27.36 -23.82 46.25
CA GLN A 80 -26.14 -23.04 46.17
C GLN A 80 -25.13 -23.58 47.19
N VAL A 81 -23.90 -23.75 46.74
CA VAL A 81 -22.74 -24.07 47.58
C VAL A 81 -21.65 -23.04 47.33
N LYS A 82 -21.12 -22.43 48.38
CA LYS A 82 -19.91 -21.61 48.33
C LYS A 82 -18.79 -22.28 49.10
N TYR A 83 -17.62 -22.36 48.48
CA TYR A 83 -16.43 -22.96 49.04
C TYR A 83 -15.20 -22.25 48.50
N GLN A 84 -14.41 -21.59 49.37
CA GLN A 84 -13.29 -20.74 48.98
C GLN A 84 -13.72 -19.67 47.94
N ASP A 85 -13.08 -19.66 46.77
CA ASP A 85 -13.37 -18.75 45.67
C ASP A 85 -14.43 -19.29 44.68
N MET A 86 -15.04 -20.43 44.99
CA MET A 86 -15.98 -21.14 44.14
C MET A 86 -17.42 -21.02 44.67
N GLN A 87 -18.33 -20.65 43.79
CA GLN A 87 -19.78 -20.70 44.00
C GLN A 87 -20.41 -21.61 42.95
N ILE A 88 -21.24 -22.55 43.39
CA ILE A 88 -21.98 -23.48 42.54
C ILE A 88 -23.46 -23.22 42.75
N ASP A 89 -24.19 -22.90 41.68
CA ASP A 89 -25.64 -22.74 41.66
C ASP A 89 -26.25 -23.83 40.74
N ALA A 90 -27.19 -24.61 41.26
CA ALA A 90 -27.80 -25.76 40.56
C ALA A 90 -29.21 -26.08 41.09
N ASP A 91 -29.93 -26.98 40.40
CA ASP A 91 -31.21 -27.51 40.90
C ASP A 91 -30.99 -28.63 41.93
N TYR A 92 -29.89 -29.38 41.81
CA TYR A 92 -29.53 -30.44 42.74
C TYR A 92 -28.02 -30.42 43.02
N ILE A 93 -27.65 -30.44 44.30
CA ILE A 93 -26.26 -30.62 44.74
C ILE A 93 -26.20 -31.72 45.80
N SER A 94 -25.28 -32.67 45.65
CA SER A 94 -24.96 -33.67 46.67
C SER A 94 -23.49 -33.59 47.06
N ILE A 95 -23.21 -33.63 48.36
CA ILE A 95 -21.87 -33.50 48.93
C ILE A 95 -21.54 -34.78 49.70
N ASP A 96 -20.56 -35.52 49.21
CA ASP A 96 -20.00 -36.73 49.86
C ASP A 96 -18.78 -36.32 50.68
N GLU A 97 -18.95 -36.22 51.99
CA GLU A 97 -17.90 -35.79 52.92
C GLU A 97 -16.80 -36.85 53.08
N GLN A 98 -17.06 -38.13 52.76
CA GLN A 98 -16.03 -39.18 52.82
C GLN A 98 -15.10 -39.11 51.61
N LYS A 99 -15.67 -38.94 50.42
CA LYS A 99 -14.92 -38.87 49.16
C LYS A 99 -14.42 -37.47 48.82
N ASN A 100 -14.83 -36.46 49.61
CA ASN A 100 -14.54 -35.05 49.35
C ASN A 100 -15.10 -34.62 47.98
N LEU A 101 -16.30 -35.11 47.62
CA LEU A 101 -16.87 -34.96 46.28
C LEU A 101 -18.17 -34.15 46.32
N ILE A 102 -18.22 -33.08 45.56
CA ILE A 102 -19.44 -32.31 45.28
C ILE A 102 -19.93 -32.70 43.90
N TYR A 103 -21.16 -33.18 43.81
CA TYR A 103 -21.87 -33.40 42.54
C TYR A 103 -22.99 -32.38 42.42
N ALA A 104 -23.10 -31.73 41.26
CA ALA A 104 -24.13 -30.75 40.95
C ALA A 104 -24.78 -31.07 39.61
N ARG A 105 -26.10 -30.88 39.51
CA ARG A 105 -26.88 -31.13 38.30
C ARG A 105 -27.90 -30.01 38.07
N GLY A 106 -28.07 -29.65 36.80
CA GLY A 106 -29.11 -28.74 36.35
C GLY A 106 -30.52 -29.28 36.54
N LYS A 107 -31.51 -28.44 36.27
CA LYS A 107 -32.93 -28.79 36.36
C LYS A 107 -33.33 -29.66 35.18
N GLU A 108 -34.04 -30.75 35.43
CA GLU A 108 -34.53 -31.66 34.40
C GLU A 108 -36.02 -31.43 34.12
N ASP A 109 -36.43 -31.62 32.86
CA ASP A 109 -37.85 -31.75 32.50
C ASP A 109 -38.39 -33.15 32.81
N SER A 110 -39.67 -33.39 32.50
CA SER A 110 -40.33 -34.69 32.70
C SER A 110 -39.73 -35.84 31.89
N LEU A 111 -38.89 -35.55 30.89
CA LEU A 111 -38.20 -36.52 30.03
C LEU A 111 -36.73 -36.68 30.42
N GLY A 112 -36.27 -36.05 31.50
CA GLY A 112 -34.88 -36.11 31.98
C GLY A 112 -33.91 -35.23 31.21
N LYS A 113 -34.38 -34.32 30.37
CA LYS A 113 -33.53 -33.36 29.65
C LYS A 113 -33.25 -32.15 30.54
N VAL A 114 -31.99 -31.77 30.65
CA VAL A 114 -31.59 -30.59 31.42
C VAL A 114 -32.08 -29.31 30.71
N ILE A 115 -32.93 -28.54 31.38
CA ILE A 115 -33.52 -27.28 30.88
C ILE A 115 -32.86 -26.04 31.49
N GLU A 116 -32.27 -26.15 32.69
CA GLU A 116 -31.49 -25.09 33.33
C GLU A 116 -30.12 -25.63 33.73
N LEU A 117 -29.04 -24.99 33.28
CA LEU A 117 -27.66 -25.45 33.48
C LEU A 117 -27.15 -25.12 34.88
N VAL A 118 -26.20 -25.91 35.37
CA VAL A 118 -25.37 -25.58 36.53
C VAL A 118 -24.50 -24.38 36.19
N GLN A 119 -24.46 -23.40 37.09
CA GLN A 119 -23.61 -22.22 37.01
C GLN A 119 -22.52 -22.33 38.07
N VAL A 120 -21.26 -22.35 37.63
CA VAL A 120 -20.10 -22.37 38.53
C VAL A 120 -19.32 -21.08 38.36
N THR A 121 -19.16 -20.31 39.42
CA THR A 121 -18.28 -19.13 39.44
C THR A 121 -17.03 -19.46 40.23
N GLN A 122 -15.85 -19.36 39.62
CA GLN A 122 -14.56 -19.57 40.30
C GLN A 122 -13.56 -18.48 39.88
N ALA A 123 -12.88 -17.85 40.84
CA ALA A 123 -11.93 -16.74 40.59
C ALA A 123 -12.51 -15.64 39.68
N GLY A 124 -13.80 -15.32 39.82
CA GLY A 124 -14.50 -14.32 39.01
C GLY A 124 -14.90 -14.76 37.59
N LYS A 125 -14.60 -16.01 37.18
CA LYS A 125 -15.02 -16.58 35.88
C LYS A 125 -16.24 -17.49 36.04
N LYS A 126 -17.17 -17.42 35.09
CA LYS A 126 -18.37 -18.25 35.05
C LYS A 126 -18.18 -19.43 34.10
N TYR A 127 -18.66 -20.60 34.50
CA TYR A 127 -18.69 -21.84 33.73
C TYR A 127 -20.10 -22.42 33.76
N GLU A 128 -20.57 -22.90 32.62
CA GLU A 128 -21.91 -23.48 32.50
C GLU A 128 -21.80 -24.94 32.09
N THR A 129 -22.60 -25.81 32.70
CA THR A 129 -22.51 -27.26 32.49
C THR A 129 -23.83 -27.95 32.84
N THR A 130 -24.13 -29.09 32.22
CA THR A 130 -25.34 -29.87 32.52
C THR A 130 -25.24 -30.56 33.88
N ASN A 131 -24.07 -31.13 34.17
CA ASN A 131 -23.73 -31.70 35.46
C ASN A 131 -22.22 -31.71 35.67
N PHE A 132 -21.81 -31.70 36.94
CA PHE A 132 -20.42 -31.49 37.33
C PHE A 132 -20.07 -32.22 38.62
N ASN A 133 -18.84 -32.73 38.69
CA ASN A 133 -18.24 -33.33 39.87
C ASN A 133 -16.97 -32.54 40.25
N TYR A 134 -16.79 -32.21 41.52
CA TYR A 134 -15.61 -31.52 42.04
C TYR A 134 -15.07 -32.23 43.27
N ASN A 135 -13.77 -32.55 43.26
CA ASN A 135 -13.10 -33.08 44.43
C ASN A 135 -12.46 -31.94 45.22
N THR A 136 -12.93 -31.66 46.43
CA THR A 136 -12.43 -30.53 47.25
C THR A 136 -10.98 -30.73 47.71
N LYS A 137 -10.48 -31.97 47.76
CA LYS A 137 -9.11 -32.31 48.17
C LYS A 137 -8.11 -32.23 47.02
N THR A 138 -8.42 -32.83 45.86
CA THR A 138 -7.51 -32.83 44.70
C THR A 138 -7.69 -31.60 43.81
N ARG A 139 -8.79 -30.85 43.98
CA ARG A 139 -9.24 -29.75 43.11
C ARG A 139 -9.49 -30.18 41.67
N GLU A 140 -9.56 -31.49 41.41
CA GLU A 140 -9.95 -32.04 40.13
C GLU A 140 -11.46 -31.93 39.93
N ALA A 141 -11.85 -31.76 38.67
CA ALA A 141 -13.25 -31.57 38.35
C ALA A 141 -13.62 -32.20 37.01
N ILE A 142 -14.83 -32.73 36.88
CA ILE A 142 -15.37 -33.28 35.63
C ILE A 142 -16.72 -32.62 35.35
N ALA A 143 -16.81 -31.91 34.24
CA ALA A 143 -18.02 -31.25 33.74
C ALA A 143 -18.47 -31.89 32.42
N TYR A 144 -19.78 -31.97 32.20
CA TYR A 144 -20.37 -32.45 30.95
C TYR A 144 -21.08 -31.32 30.20
N ASP A 145 -20.97 -31.33 28.87
CA ASP A 145 -21.45 -30.25 27.98
C ASP A 145 -21.03 -28.86 28.48
N ALA A 146 -19.76 -28.77 28.90
CA ALA A 146 -19.23 -27.59 29.56
C ALA A 146 -18.97 -26.49 28.53
N ARG A 147 -19.58 -25.33 28.77
CA ARG A 147 -19.42 -24.10 28.00
C ARG A 147 -18.43 -23.20 28.72
N THR A 148 -17.26 -22.99 28.11
CA THR A 148 -16.14 -22.25 28.67
C THR A 148 -15.80 -21.06 27.78
N GLU A 149 -16.03 -19.84 28.28
CA GLU A 149 -15.64 -18.61 27.59
C GLU A 149 -14.19 -18.24 27.94
N GLU A 150 -13.34 -18.03 26.92
CA GLU A 150 -11.95 -17.63 27.09
C GLU A 150 -11.55 -16.59 26.02
N SER A 151 -11.16 -15.40 26.47
CA SER A 151 -10.79 -14.26 25.61
C SER A 151 -11.92 -13.88 24.63
N GLU A 152 -11.68 -13.91 23.30
CA GLU A 152 -12.64 -13.59 22.24
C GLU A 152 -13.48 -14.80 21.76
N GLY A 153 -13.35 -15.99 22.39
CA GLY A 153 -13.97 -17.22 21.89
C GLY A 153 -14.59 -18.09 22.98
N ILE A 154 -15.30 -19.12 22.54
CA ILE A 154 -15.98 -20.07 23.41
C ILE A 154 -15.66 -21.51 23.01
N ILE A 155 -15.46 -22.35 24.02
CA ILE A 155 -15.26 -23.79 23.86
C ILE A 155 -16.46 -24.50 24.47
N VAL A 156 -17.11 -25.35 23.67
CA VAL A 156 -18.18 -26.25 24.15
C VAL A 156 -17.67 -27.67 24.01
N ALA A 157 -17.54 -28.37 25.13
CA ALA A 157 -16.98 -29.72 25.16
C ALA A 157 -17.95 -30.72 25.80
N GLN A 158 -18.13 -31.87 25.16
CA GLN A 158 -18.99 -32.93 25.69
C GLN A 158 -18.51 -33.40 27.08
N LYS A 159 -17.20 -33.43 27.30
CA LYS A 159 -16.60 -33.75 28.59
C LYS A 159 -15.35 -32.94 28.83
N THR A 160 -15.29 -32.25 29.96
CA THR A 160 -14.14 -31.44 30.41
C THR A 160 -13.63 -31.96 31.74
N LYS A 161 -12.35 -32.31 31.81
CA LYS A 161 -11.64 -32.60 33.06
C LYS A 161 -10.70 -31.45 33.41
N LYS A 162 -10.93 -30.81 34.55
CA LYS A 162 -9.95 -29.92 35.22
C LYS A 162 -8.96 -30.82 35.96
N TYR A 163 -7.70 -30.80 35.54
CA TYR A 163 -6.62 -31.52 36.24
C TYR A 163 -6.05 -30.67 37.38
N ASN A 164 -5.92 -29.36 37.16
CA ASN A 164 -5.61 -28.34 38.16
C ASN A 164 -6.02 -26.96 37.61
N ASP A 165 -5.75 -25.88 38.35
CA ASP A 165 -6.14 -24.52 37.96
C ASP A 165 -5.51 -24.04 36.63
N SER A 166 -4.43 -24.68 36.19
CA SER A 166 -3.73 -24.35 34.94
C SER A 166 -4.03 -25.30 33.78
N VAL A 167 -4.58 -26.49 34.00
CA VAL A 167 -4.70 -27.51 32.94
C VAL A 167 -6.10 -28.10 32.89
N PHE A 168 -6.71 -27.96 31.71
CA PHE A 168 -8.02 -28.54 31.38
C PHE A 168 -7.86 -29.45 30.16
N VAL A 169 -8.48 -30.62 30.19
CA VAL A 169 -8.52 -31.57 29.09
C VAL A 169 -9.96 -31.76 28.68
N MET A 170 -10.25 -31.62 27.39
CA MET A 170 -11.61 -31.63 26.85
C MET A 170 -11.71 -32.68 25.75
N ARG A 171 -12.83 -33.40 25.72
CA ARG A 171 -13.14 -34.41 24.71
C ARG A 171 -14.34 -33.98 23.88
N ARG A 172 -14.23 -34.14 22.54
CA ARG A 172 -15.21 -33.69 21.54
C ARG A 172 -15.63 -32.26 21.80
N ALA A 173 -14.68 -31.35 21.54
CA ALA A 173 -14.81 -29.95 21.83
C ALA A 173 -14.89 -29.13 20.53
N ASP A 174 -15.84 -28.20 20.54
CA ASP A 174 -16.08 -27.24 19.47
C ASP A 174 -15.59 -25.86 19.95
N PHE A 175 -14.71 -25.24 19.18
CA PHE A 175 -14.26 -23.86 19.39
C PHE A 175 -14.86 -22.94 18.34
N THR A 176 -15.40 -21.80 18.76
CA THR A 176 -15.90 -20.75 17.88
C THR A 176 -15.71 -19.37 18.48
N THR A 177 -15.67 -18.35 17.64
CA THR A 177 -15.66 -16.92 18.04
C THR A 177 -16.92 -16.21 17.54
N ASP A 178 -17.95 -16.98 17.17
CA ASP A 178 -19.22 -16.42 16.76
C ASP A 178 -19.88 -15.70 17.94
N ASP A 179 -19.94 -14.37 17.86
CA ASP A 179 -20.51 -13.50 18.89
C ASP A 179 -21.99 -13.81 19.18
N TYR A 180 -22.74 -14.32 18.19
CA TYR A 180 -24.14 -14.70 18.37
C TYR A 180 -24.29 -15.93 19.24
N PHE A 181 -23.50 -16.95 18.94
CA PHE A 181 -23.42 -18.16 19.73
C PHE A 181 -22.87 -17.88 21.14
N ILE A 182 -21.89 -16.97 21.27
CA ILE A 182 -21.36 -16.51 22.56
C ILE A 182 -22.44 -15.77 23.38
N LYS A 183 -23.25 -14.92 22.75
CA LYS A 183 -24.35 -14.20 23.42
C LYS A 183 -25.62 -15.03 23.58
N LYS A 184 -25.61 -16.31 23.20
CA LYS A 184 -26.78 -17.22 23.19
C LYS A 184 -27.98 -16.66 22.42
N LYS A 185 -27.71 -15.84 21.41
CA LYS A 185 -28.73 -15.35 20.48
C LYS A 185 -29.09 -16.39 19.43
N ASP A 186 -28.23 -17.38 19.24
CA ASP A 186 -28.42 -18.52 18.35
C ASP A 186 -28.10 -19.83 19.09
N THR A 187 -28.67 -20.92 18.60
CA THR A 187 -28.43 -22.29 19.08
C THR A 187 -27.28 -22.97 18.37
N VAL A 188 -26.92 -22.50 17.17
CA VAL A 188 -25.84 -23.03 16.33
C VAL A 188 -24.85 -21.92 16.04
N ALA A 189 -23.55 -22.24 15.99
CA ALA A 189 -22.52 -21.30 15.61
C ALA A 189 -22.36 -21.25 14.09
N ASP A 190 -22.21 -20.05 13.53
CA ASP A 190 -21.96 -19.82 12.08
C ASP A 190 -20.82 -20.72 11.56
N TYR A 191 -19.80 -20.93 12.39
CA TYR A 191 -18.70 -21.85 12.13
C TYR A 191 -18.13 -22.40 13.44
N LYS A 192 -17.42 -23.53 13.37
CA LYS A 192 -16.70 -24.10 14.51
C LYS A 192 -15.51 -24.97 14.11
N LEU A 193 -14.50 -25.01 14.97
CA LEU A 193 -13.38 -25.92 14.90
C LEU A 193 -13.62 -27.08 15.85
N ARG A 194 -13.84 -28.28 15.31
CA ARG A 194 -14.16 -29.48 16.09
C ARG A 194 -12.92 -30.36 16.23
N ALA A 195 -12.60 -30.71 17.47
CA ALA A 195 -11.50 -31.60 17.80
C ALA A 195 -11.92 -32.72 18.75
N SER A 196 -11.36 -33.92 18.56
CA SER A 196 -11.64 -35.05 19.45
C SER A 196 -11.04 -34.86 20.85
N HIS A 197 -9.85 -34.27 20.93
CA HIS A 197 -9.13 -34.05 22.18
C HIS A 197 -8.46 -32.68 22.16
N ILE A 198 -8.73 -31.88 23.19
CA ILE A 198 -8.14 -30.57 23.40
C ILE A 198 -7.48 -30.54 24.77
N LYS A 199 -6.28 -29.95 24.85
CA LYS A 199 -5.63 -29.55 26.09
C LYS A 199 -5.56 -28.04 26.15
N MET A 200 -6.22 -27.45 27.13
CA MET A 200 -6.12 -26.03 27.42
C MET A 200 -5.14 -25.81 28.58
N VAL A 201 -4.18 -24.92 28.39
CA VAL A 201 -3.18 -24.54 29.38
C VAL A 201 -3.36 -23.05 29.72
N LYS A 202 -3.66 -22.73 30.97
CA LYS A 202 -3.77 -21.37 31.49
C LYS A 202 -2.45 -20.96 32.15
N GLY A 203 -1.81 -19.90 31.65
CA GLY A 203 -0.57 -19.35 32.19
C GLY A 203 -0.71 -17.90 32.67
N LYS A 204 0.31 -17.39 33.37
CA LYS A 204 0.35 -15.99 33.87
C LYS A 204 0.32 -14.93 32.77
N SER A 205 0.70 -15.30 31.54
CA SER A 205 0.85 -14.38 30.39
C SER A 205 -0.13 -14.64 29.24
N GLY A 206 -1.11 -15.53 29.46
CA GLY A 206 -2.11 -15.95 28.47
C GLY A 206 -2.45 -17.42 28.58
N SER A 207 -3.61 -17.80 28.03
CA SER A 207 -4.04 -19.19 27.89
C SER A 207 -3.64 -19.73 26.50
N SER A 208 -3.59 -21.04 26.31
CA SER A 208 -3.44 -21.66 24.97
C SER A 208 -4.25 -22.93 24.84
N ILE A 209 -4.78 -23.18 23.64
CA ILE A 209 -5.40 -24.44 23.23
C ILE A 209 -4.39 -25.23 22.43
N ILE A 210 -4.20 -26.51 22.76
CA ILE A 210 -3.45 -27.47 21.96
C ILE A 210 -4.40 -28.58 21.59
N THR A 211 -4.53 -28.87 20.29
CA THR A 211 -5.39 -29.94 19.78
C THR A 211 -4.62 -30.84 18.84
N GLY A 212 -5.02 -32.12 18.80
CA GLY A 212 -4.71 -33.01 17.69
C GLY A 212 -5.52 -32.63 16.43
N PRO A 213 -5.87 -33.60 15.57
CA PRO A 213 -6.63 -33.32 14.36
C PRO A 213 -7.89 -32.51 14.64
N VAL A 214 -8.01 -31.38 13.96
CA VAL A 214 -9.12 -30.44 14.10
C VAL A 214 -9.68 -30.12 12.72
N GLN A 215 -11.00 -30.18 12.60
CA GLN A 215 -11.71 -29.95 11.35
C GLN A 215 -12.61 -28.73 11.49
N MET A 216 -12.64 -27.90 10.44
CA MET A 216 -13.56 -26.78 10.37
C MET A 216 -14.93 -27.22 9.86
N TYR A 217 -15.98 -26.74 10.53
CA TYR A 217 -17.38 -26.88 10.15
C TYR A 217 -17.95 -25.48 9.92
N ILE A 218 -18.79 -25.31 8.91
CA ILE A 218 -19.55 -24.08 8.63
C ILE A 218 -21.02 -24.48 8.61
N GLU A 219 -21.86 -23.84 9.42
CA GLU A 219 -23.30 -24.17 9.51
C GLU A 219 -23.55 -25.69 9.72
N GLU A 220 -22.81 -26.31 10.65
CA GLU A 220 -22.78 -27.78 10.89
C GLU A 220 -22.28 -28.68 9.74
N VAL A 221 -21.90 -28.12 8.59
CA VAL A 221 -21.36 -28.88 7.46
C VAL A 221 -19.83 -29.02 7.59
N PRO A 222 -19.28 -30.26 7.57
CA PRO A 222 -17.83 -30.47 7.60
C PRO A 222 -17.19 -29.93 6.32
N THR A 223 -16.14 -29.11 6.47
CA THR A 223 -15.30 -28.67 5.35
C THR A 223 -14.13 -29.64 5.16
N PRO A 224 -13.50 -29.67 3.97
CA PRO A 224 -12.26 -30.45 3.76
C PRO A 224 -11.04 -29.88 4.51
N LEU A 225 -11.19 -28.75 5.22
CA LEU A 225 -10.12 -28.11 5.98
C LEU A 225 -9.88 -28.86 7.29
N VAL A 226 -8.92 -29.77 7.27
CA VAL A 226 -8.46 -30.54 8.42
C VAL A 226 -7.00 -30.17 8.71
N MET A 227 -6.74 -29.72 9.93
CA MET A 227 -5.38 -29.50 10.42
C MET A 227 -4.96 -30.72 11.25
N PRO A 228 -3.75 -31.28 11.05
CA PRO A 228 -3.29 -32.44 11.81
C PRO A 228 -3.10 -32.13 13.30
N PHE A 229 -2.81 -30.87 13.62
CA PHE A 229 -2.79 -30.31 14.98
C PHE A 229 -2.99 -28.80 14.89
N ALA A 230 -3.41 -28.17 15.98
CA ALA A 230 -3.44 -26.71 16.09
C ALA A 230 -3.03 -26.25 17.50
N ILE A 231 -2.32 -25.12 17.54
CA ILE A 231 -1.96 -24.43 18.78
C ILE A 231 -2.54 -23.02 18.69
N LEU A 232 -3.57 -22.73 19.49
CA LEU A 232 -4.28 -21.44 19.50
C LEU A 232 -3.88 -20.67 20.77
N PRO A 233 -2.92 -19.72 20.70
CA PRO A 233 -2.61 -18.87 21.84
C PRO A 233 -3.70 -17.79 22.00
N PHE A 234 -4.23 -17.64 23.22
CA PHE A 234 -5.12 -16.55 23.63
C PHE A 234 -4.32 -15.31 24.08
N SER A 235 -3.33 -14.89 23.28
CA SER A 235 -2.45 -13.76 23.62
C SER A 235 -2.42 -12.75 22.47
N ASP A 236 -2.36 -11.47 22.79
CA ASP A 236 -2.23 -10.37 21.81
C ASP A 236 -0.83 -10.31 21.15
N LYS A 237 0.07 -11.25 21.48
CA LYS A 237 1.44 -11.30 20.96
C LYS A 237 1.52 -12.16 19.69
N ARG A 238 2.42 -11.77 18.79
CA ARG A 238 2.73 -12.48 17.54
C ARG A 238 2.99 -13.97 17.80
N SER A 239 2.25 -14.83 17.12
CA SER A 239 2.35 -16.29 17.18
C SER A 239 2.85 -16.87 15.86
N ALA A 240 3.60 -17.98 15.91
CA ALA A 240 3.96 -18.75 14.71
C ALA A 240 2.79 -19.65 14.28
N GLY A 241 2.61 -19.89 12.98
CA GLY A 241 1.47 -20.66 12.48
C GLY A 241 1.50 -20.93 10.99
N ILE A 242 0.67 -21.89 10.56
CA ILE A 242 0.47 -22.24 9.15
C ILE A 242 -0.46 -21.22 8.50
N LEU A 243 -0.12 -20.78 7.29
CA LEU A 243 -0.91 -19.93 6.41
C LEU A 243 -1.77 -20.82 5.53
N ILE A 244 -3.08 -20.64 5.57
CA ILE A 244 -4.02 -21.46 4.83
C ILE A 244 -4.11 -20.96 3.38
N PRO A 245 -4.01 -21.87 2.39
CA PRO A 245 -4.08 -21.50 0.99
C PRO A 245 -5.49 -21.18 0.50
N SER A 246 -5.57 -20.48 -0.63
CA SER A 246 -6.77 -20.43 -1.47
C SER A 246 -6.70 -21.50 -2.57
N PHE A 247 -7.86 -21.94 -3.03
CA PHE A 247 -7.99 -22.89 -4.13
C PHE A 247 -8.82 -22.29 -5.26
N GLY A 248 -8.59 -22.76 -6.47
CA GLY A 248 -9.32 -22.31 -7.65
C GLY A 248 -8.79 -23.00 -8.91
N GLU A 249 -9.21 -22.49 -10.05
CA GLU A 249 -8.79 -22.99 -11.36
C GLU A 249 -8.33 -21.84 -12.25
N ARG A 250 -7.27 -22.06 -13.01
CA ARG A 250 -6.84 -21.18 -14.08
C ARG A 250 -6.69 -21.99 -15.36
N GLN A 251 -7.27 -21.51 -16.46
CA GLN A 251 -7.40 -22.29 -17.69
C GLN A 251 -6.04 -22.78 -18.25
N ASP A 252 -5.00 -21.93 -18.19
CA ASP A 252 -3.68 -22.21 -18.75
C ASP A 252 -2.83 -23.16 -17.87
N VAL A 253 -2.95 -23.10 -16.54
CA VAL A 253 -2.09 -23.84 -15.57
C VAL A 253 -2.84 -24.84 -14.67
N GLY A 254 -4.16 -24.97 -14.81
CA GLY A 254 -5.02 -25.92 -14.11
C GLY A 254 -5.49 -25.48 -12.72
N PHE A 255 -6.00 -26.45 -11.94
CA PHE A 255 -6.33 -26.26 -10.52
C PHE A 255 -5.10 -25.92 -9.71
N PHE A 256 -5.27 -25.09 -8.67
CA PHE A 256 -4.18 -24.58 -7.86
C PHE A 256 -4.47 -24.54 -6.37
N LEU A 257 -3.38 -24.51 -5.61
CA LEU A 257 -3.33 -24.21 -4.18
C LEU A 257 -2.36 -23.03 -3.98
N ASN A 258 -2.89 -21.84 -3.76
CA ASN A 258 -2.12 -20.61 -3.66
C ASN A 258 -1.95 -20.17 -2.20
N GLY A 259 -0.73 -19.85 -1.79
CA GLY A 259 -0.44 -19.25 -0.50
C GLY A 259 -0.41 -20.23 0.67
N ILE A 260 -0.13 -21.50 0.43
CA ILE A 260 0.22 -22.41 1.54
C ILE A 260 1.54 -21.94 2.12
N GLY A 261 1.63 -21.77 3.43
CA GLY A 261 2.87 -21.24 3.99
C GLY A 261 3.00 -21.32 5.49
N TYR A 262 4.06 -20.71 6.00
CA TYR A 262 4.36 -20.63 7.42
C TYR A 262 4.77 -19.22 7.81
N TYR A 263 4.18 -18.71 8.89
CA TYR A 263 4.56 -17.44 9.52
C TYR A 263 5.37 -17.74 10.79
N GLN A 264 6.52 -17.06 10.91
CA GLN A 264 7.42 -17.13 12.05
C GLN A 264 7.79 -15.72 12.52
N PRO A 265 7.38 -15.28 13.73
CA PRO A 265 7.94 -14.09 14.34
C PRO A 265 9.36 -14.39 14.85
N ILE A 266 10.32 -13.51 14.55
CA ILE A 266 11.74 -13.65 14.95
C ILE A 266 12.13 -12.44 15.81
N GLY A 267 12.24 -12.68 17.13
CA GLY A 267 12.53 -11.61 18.10
C GLY A 267 11.44 -10.53 18.12
N GLU A 268 11.78 -9.30 18.51
CA GLU A 268 10.82 -8.18 18.64
C GLU A 268 10.63 -7.34 17.37
N HIS A 269 11.50 -7.52 16.37
CA HIS A 269 11.66 -6.57 15.27
C HIS A 269 11.53 -7.19 13.87
N PHE A 270 11.39 -8.51 13.76
CA PHE A 270 11.33 -9.22 12.47
C PHE A 270 10.18 -10.22 12.45
N ASP A 271 9.52 -10.31 11.29
CA ASP A 271 8.51 -11.31 10.96
C ASP A 271 8.89 -11.95 9.62
N LEU A 272 8.88 -13.28 9.54
CA LEU A 272 9.14 -14.05 8.33
C LEU A 272 7.89 -14.82 7.91
N LYS A 273 7.51 -14.71 6.64
CA LYS A 273 6.52 -15.55 5.97
C LYS A 273 7.20 -16.30 4.84
N VAL A 274 6.90 -17.59 4.70
CA VAL A 274 7.31 -18.38 3.53
C VAL A 274 6.06 -18.98 2.94
N LEU A 275 5.70 -18.54 1.73
CA LEU A 275 4.53 -18.99 0.99
C LEU A 275 4.97 -19.81 -0.22
N ALA A 276 4.16 -20.77 -0.61
CA ALA A 276 4.29 -21.51 -1.85
C ALA A 276 2.95 -21.58 -2.59
N ASP A 277 3.02 -21.61 -3.91
CA ASP A 277 1.88 -21.94 -4.76
C ASP A 277 2.20 -23.18 -5.57
N ILE A 278 1.22 -24.05 -5.73
CA ILE A 278 1.35 -25.30 -6.48
C ILE A 278 0.16 -25.45 -7.42
N TYR A 279 0.44 -25.83 -8.67
CA TYR A 279 -0.54 -26.01 -9.72
C TYR A 279 -0.50 -27.42 -10.29
N THR A 280 -1.67 -27.94 -10.65
CA THR A 280 -1.82 -29.31 -11.18
C THR A 280 -1.09 -29.56 -12.49
N LYS A 281 -0.86 -28.54 -13.34
CA LYS A 281 -0.03 -28.68 -14.56
C LYS A 281 1.48 -28.51 -14.32
N GLY A 282 1.93 -28.50 -13.06
CA GLY A 282 3.36 -28.48 -12.70
C GLY A 282 3.98 -27.09 -12.54
N SER A 283 3.18 -26.02 -12.62
CA SER A 283 3.64 -24.67 -12.24
C SER A 283 3.79 -24.55 -10.73
N TRP A 284 4.73 -23.74 -10.27
CA TRP A 284 4.95 -23.50 -8.85
C TRP A 284 5.56 -22.12 -8.59
N ASN A 285 5.40 -21.63 -7.37
CA ASN A 285 6.00 -20.38 -6.90
C ASN A 285 6.45 -20.52 -5.43
N LEU A 286 7.55 -19.87 -5.07
CA LEU A 286 8.05 -19.72 -3.70
C LEU A 286 8.19 -18.21 -3.39
N ARG A 287 7.54 -17.77 -2.32
CA ARG A 287 7.50 -16.38 -1.89
C ARG A 287 7.90 -16.19 -0.43
N PRO A 288 9.19 -15.98 -0.14
CA PRO A 288 9.61 -15.52 1.17
C PRO A 288 9.37 -14.02 1.33
N GLU A 289 8.77 -13.62 2.45
CA GLU A 289 8.53 -12.23 2.82
C GLU A 289 9.05 -11.98 4.25
N MET A 290 9.91 -10.99 4.42
CA MET A 290 10.43 -10.57 5.72
C MET A 290 10.03 -9.12 5.99
N ASN A 291 9.25 -8.89 7.03
CA ASN A 291 8.95 -7.56 7.54
C ASN A 291 9.89 -7.23 8.70
N TYR A 292 10.37 -6.00 8.76
CA TYR A 292 11.15 -5.54 9.90
C TYR A 292 10.79 -4.12 10.33
N LEU A 293 10.77 -3.89 11.64
CA LEU A 293 10.56 -2.57 12.23
C LEU A 293 11.34 -2.46 13.54
N LYS A 294 12.13 -1.40 13.63
CA LYS A 294 12.67 -0.91 14.89
C LYS A 294 12.22 0.53 15.06
N LYS A 295 11.33 0.77 16.03
CA LYS A 295 10.74 2.09 16.30
C LYS A 295 11.85 3.15 16.43
N TYR A 296 11.62 4.31 15.81
CA TYR A 296 12.56 5.45 15.80
C TYR A 296 13.92 5.17 15.14
N ARG A 297 14.04 4.07 14.38
CA ARG A 297 15.27 3.70 13.68
C ARG A 297 15.00 3.43 12.20
N TYR A 298 14.23 2.39 11.89
CA TYR A 298 13.97 2.00 10.51
C TYR A 298 12.77 1.06 10.41
N SER A 299 12.19 1.00 9.22
CA SER A 299 11.13 0.08 8.84
C SER A 299 11.37 -0.43 7.42
N GLY A 300 10.87 -1.61 7.10
CA GLY A 300 10.93 -2.12 5.75
C GLY A 300 10.40 -3.53 5.57
N ASN A 301 10.41 -3.95 4.32
CA ASN A 301 9.99 -5.27 3.88
C ASN A 301 10.94 -5.76 2.79
N PHE A 302 11.29 -7.02 2.87
CA PHE A 302 11.92 -7.77 1.79
C PHE A 302 10.94 -8.83 1.32
N ALA A 303 10.76 -8.96 0.01
CA ALA A 303 9.92 -9.99 -0.59
C ALA A 303 10.62 -10.54 -1.83
N ALA A 304 10.57 -11.85 -2.02
CA ALA A 304 10.94 -12.47 -3.29
C ALA A 304 9.78 -13.31 -3.81
N ASP A 305 9.73 -13.51 -5.11
CA ASP A 305 8.73 -14.32 -5.81
C ASP A 305 9.49 -15.04 -6.91
N ILE A 306 9.72 -16.34 -6.72
CA ILE A 306 10.57 -17.17 -7.58
C ILE A 306 9.78 -18.41 -7.94
N GLY A 307 9.60 -18.63 -9.23
CA GLY A 307 8.74 -19.72 -9.67
C GLY A 307 9.03 -20.18 -11.09
N THR A 308 8.26 -21.16 -11.51
CA THR A 308 8.24 -21.63 -12.88
C THR A 308 6.80 -21.80 -13.34
N THR A 309 6.53 -21.27 -14.53
CA THR A 309 5.23 -21.37 -15.19
C THR A 309 5.32 -22.40 -16.30
N VAL A 310 4.45 -23.39 -16.22
CA VAL A 310 4.32 -24.50 -17.18
C VAL A 310 2.94 -24.41 -17.83
N ARG A 311 2.90 -24.26 -19.15
CA ARG A 311 1.68 -24.28 -19.97
C ARG A 311 1.76 -25.40 -21.02
N GLY A 312 0.61 -25.86 -21.49
CA GLY A 312 0.51 -26.96 -22.46
C GLY A 312 0.86 -28.33 -21.87
N ILE A 313 0.92 -29.35 -22.73
CA ILE A 313 1.26 -30.73 -22.35
C ILE A 313 2.64 -31.07 -22.89
N LYS A 314 3.53 -31.57 -22.02
CA LYS A 314 4.90 -31.92 -22.42
C LYS A 314 4.89 -32.89 -23.60
N GLY A 315 5.50 -32.46 -24.71
CA GLY A 315 5.57 -33.23 -25.96
C GLY A 315 4.63 -32.72 -27.07
N LEU A 316 3.77 -31.75 -26.78
CA LEU A 316 2.99 -31.02 -27.78
C LEU A 316 3.62 -29.66 -28.08
N ASP A 317 3.27 -29.10 -29.24
CA ASP A 317 3.80 -27.82 -29.72
C ASP A 317 3.43 -26.61 -28.84
N ASP A 318 2.37 -26.74 -28.03
CA ASP A 318 1.89 -25.70 -27.10
C ASP A 318 2.61 -25.72 -25.73
N TYR A 319 3.54 -26.66 -25.52
CA TYR A 319 4.28 -26.76 -24.27
C TYR A 319 5.28 -25.61 -24.08
N SER A 320 5.18 -24.91 -22.96
CA SER A 320 6.18 -23.92 -22.56
C SER A 320 6.50 -24.01 -21.07
N LYS A 321 7.77 -23.76 -20.75
CA LYS A 321 8.29 -23.72 -19.38
C LYS A 321 9.14 -22.48 -19.18
N THR A 322 8.67 -21.54 -18.38
CA THR A 322 9.31 -20.23 -18.18
C THR A 322 9.64 -20.02 -16.71
N GLY A 323 10.90 -19.74 -16.39
CA GLY A 323 11.31 -19.32 -15.05
C GLY A 323 11.03 -17.84 -14.85
N THR A 324 10.46 -17.48 -13.70
CA THR A 324 10.14 -16.08 -13.36
C THR A 324 10.70 -15.76 -11.99
N TYR A 325 11.27 -14.56 -11.84
CA TYR A 325 11.71 -14.06 -10.54
C TYR A 325 11.34 -12.59 -10.35
N ARG A 326 11.09 -12.22 -9.10
CA ARG A 326 10.98 -10.85 -8.61
C ARG A 326 11.62 -10.74 -7.23
N ILE A 327 12.39 -9.69 -7.01
CA ILE A 327 13.01 -9.35 -5.74
C ILE A 327 12.64 -7.91 -5.42
N ALA A 328 11.87 -7.73 -4.36
CA ALA A 328 11.44 -6.44 -3.87
C ALA A 328 12.04 -6.17 -2.48
N TRP A 329 12.59 -4.98 -2.29
CA TRP A 329 13.07 -4.51 -1.00
C TRP A 329 12.70 -3.05 -0.80
N ARG A 330 11.91 -2.80 0.24
CA ARG A 330 11.55 -1.46 0.69
C ARG A 330 12.21 -1.20 2.04
N HIS A 331 12.91 -0.08 2.16
CA HIS A 331 13.51 0.38 3.40
C HIS A 331 13.25 1.88 3.58
N SER A 332 12.87 2.26 4.79
CA SER A 332 12.77 3.66 5.19
C SER A 332 13.40 3.84 6.56
N GLN A 333 14.43 4.68 6.62
CA GLN A 333 15.02 5.12 7.87
C GLN A 333 14.15 6.22 8.49
N ASP A 334 13.87 6.11 9.79
CA ASP A 334 13.16 7.14 10.53
C ASP A 334 14.07 8.38 10.69
N SER A 335 13.57 9.57 10.35
CA SER A 335 14.32 10.82 10.48
C SER A 335 14.69 11.13 11.94
N LYS A 336 13.98 10.57 12.92
CA LYS A 336 14.35 10.67 14.36
C LYS A 336 15.63 9.91 14.69
N ALA A 337 16.01 8.92 13.88
CA ALA A 337 17.27 8.20 14.06
C ALA A 337 18.47 9.09 13.70
N ASN A 338 18.34 9.86 12.61
CA ASN A 338 19.30 10.86 12.18
C ASN A 338 18.65 11.83 11.17
N PRO A 339 18.38 13.09 11.55
CA PRO A 339 17.74 14.06 10.65
C PRO A 339 18.70 14.57 9.54
N PHE A 340 20.01 14.32 9.70
CA PHE A 340 21.06 14.76 8.78
C PHE A 340 21.50 13.66 7.81
N LEU A 341 21.12 12.41 8.03
CA LEU A 341 21.46 11.29 7.14
C LEU A 341 20.24 10.40 7.03
N ASN A 342 19.60 10.40 5.86
CA ASN A 342 18.45 9.56 5.58
C ASN A 342 18.76 8.60 4.44
N PHE A 343 18.51 7.32 4.67
CA PHE A 343 18.59 6.27 3.66
C PHE A 343 17.20 5.71 3.38
N SER A 344 16.85 5.58 2.11
CA SER A 344 15.64 4.92 1.65
C SER A 344 15.93 4.03 0.45
N ALA A 345 15.20 2.92 0.38
CA ALA A 345 15.28 1.96 -0.71
C ALA A 345 13.87 1.59 -1.18
N SER A 346 13.68 1.57 -2.48
CA SER A 346 12.52 1.00 -3.17
C SER A 346 13.02 0.19 -4.35
N VAL A 347 13.61 -0.96 -4.05
CA VAL A 347 14.11 -1.92 -5.04
C VAL A 347 12.98 -2.87 -5.39
N ASP A 348 12.81 -3.13 -6.67
CA ASP A 348 11.86 -4.06 -7.23
C ASP A 348 12.39 -4.48 -8.61
N VAL A 349 13.14 -5.58 -8.61
CA VAL A 349 13.82 -6.15 -9.77
C VAL A 349 13.09 -7.40 -10.19
N THR A 350 12.76 -7.50 -11.47
CA THR A 350 11.90 -8.55 -12.03
C THR A 350 12.52 -9.08 -13.31
N SER A 351 12.45 -10.40 -13.56
CA SER A 351 12.77 -10.93 -14.89
C SER A 351 11.88 -10.28 -15.96
N GLN A 352 12.42 -10.05 -17.17
CA GLN A 352 11.65 -9.46 -18.28
C GLN A 352 10.30 -10.16 -18.56
N THR A 353 10.24 -11.47 -18.37
CA THR A 353 9.05 -12.30 -18.65
C THR A 353 8.07 -12.40 -17.48
N PHE A 354 8.35 -11.76 -16.33
CA PHE A 354 7.62 -11.96 -15.07
C PHE A 354 6.12 -11.71 -15.19
N TYR A 355 5.70 -10.49 -15.55
CA TYR A 355 4.28 -10.11 -15.54
C TYR A 355 3.43 -10.88 -16.57
N ASN A 356 3.99 -11.25 -17.72
CA ASN A 356 3.29 -12.04 -18.74
C ASN A 356 3.24 -13.55 -18.43
N ASN A 357 4.08 -14.02 -17.51
CA ASN A 357 4.18 -15.43 -17.15
C ASN A 357 3.96 -15.68 -15.66
N THR A 358 3.44 -14.72 -14.90
CA THR A 358 3.23 -14.93 -13.46
C THR A 358 2.21 -16.04 -13.19
N VAL A 359 2.56 -16.94 -12.28
CA VAL A 359 1.60 -17.91 -11.73
C VAL A 359 0.82 -17.33 -10.56
N ASN A 360 1.35 -16.34 -9.86
CA ASN A 360 0.63 -15.71 -8.76
C ASN A 360 -0.55 -14.87 -9.28
N ASN A 361 -1.77 -15.33 -8.98
CA ASN A 361 -3.01 -14.70 -9.46
C ASN A 361 -3.27 -13.31 -8.86
N ASN A 362 -2.62 -12.96 -7.74
CA ASN A 362 -2.78 -11.64 -7.14
C ASN A 362 -2.34 -10.52 -8.09
N TYR A 363 -1.30 -10.74 -8.91
CA TYR A 363 -0.85 -9.74 -9.89
C TYR A 363 -1.84 -9.52 -11.04
N ILE A 364 -2.68 -10.50 -11.31
CA ILE A 364 -3.80 -10.35 -12.26
C ILE A 364 -4.89 -9.54 -11.57
N MET A 365 -5.30 -9.95 -10.36
CA MET A 365 -6.37 -9.29 -9.62
C MET A 365 -6.06 -7.82 -9.28
N ASP A 366 -4.81 -7.49 -8.99
CA ASP A 366 -4.37 -6.11 -8.70
C ASP A 366 -3.92 -5.32 -9.94
N GLN A 367 -4.09 -5.89 -11.14
CA GLN A 367 -3.71 -5.31 -12.44
C GLN A 367 -2.20 -5.08 -12.65
N SER A 368 -1.33 -5.61 -11.80
CA SER A 368 0.13 -5.50 -11.99
C SER A 368 0.61 -6.13 -13.29
N VAL A 369 -0.13 -7.10 -13.85
CA VAL A 369 0.15 -7.67 -15.19
C VAL A 369 0.06 -6.65 -16.34
N LEU A 370 -0.54 -5.48 -16.12
CA LEU A 370 -0.61 -4.39 -17.10
C LEU A 370 0.61 -3.45 -17.04
N ARG A 371 1.56 -3.67 -16.12
CA ARG A 371 2.77 -2.85 -15.99
C ARG A 371 3.69 -3.08 -17.19
N THR A 372 4.04 -2.00 -17.89
CA THR A 372 5.01 -2.02 -19.00
C THR A 372 6.43 -1.66 -18.59
N GLN A 373 6.59 -1.08 -17.39
CA GLN A 373 7.88 -0.64 -16.87
C GLN A 373 7.98 -0.91 -15.37
N GLN A 374 9.17 -1.29 -14.93
CA GLN A 374 9.50 -1.51 -13.53
C GLN A 374 10.65 -0.61 -13.10
N ASN A 375 10.52 0.01 -11.91
CA ASN A 375 11.50 0.97 -11.41
C ASN A 375 12.03 0.54 -10.04
N SER A 376 13.32 0.74 -9.85
CA SER A 376 14.05 0.51 -8.61
C SER A 376 14.87 1.76 -8.27
N THR A 377 14.83 2.18 -7.01
CA THR A 377 15.61 3.33 -6.55
C THR A 377 16.23 3.10 -5.17
N LEU A 378 17.46 3.58 -4.98
CA LEU A 378 18.12 3.73 -3.69
C LEU A 378 18.48 5.20 -3.54
N THR A 379 18.15 5.80 -2.40
CA THR A 379 18.44 7.21 -2.12
C THR A 379 19.14 7.37 -0.78
N LEU A 380 20.23 8.13 -0.78
CA LEU A 380 20.97 8.53 0.41
C LEU A 380 21.08 10.05 0.44
N THR A 381 20.49 10.68 1.45
CA THR A 381 20.49 12.14 1.60
C THR A 381 21.29 12.55 2.83
N LYS A 382 22.31 13.39 2.63
CA LYS A 382 23.12 14.00 3.68
C LYS A 382 22.87 15.51 3.70
N ARG A 383 22.35 16.00 4.83
CA ARG A 383 22.23 17.44 5.12
C ARG A 383 23.34 17.87 6.06
N PHE A 384 23.94 19.02 5.81
CA PHE A 384 24.97 19.59 6.66
C PHE A 384 24.37 20.68 7.56
N LEU A 385 24.77 20.71 8.83
CA LEU A 385 24.22 21.66 9.80
C LEU A 385 24.83 23.07 9.62
N LYS A 386 26.13 23.14 9.33
CA LYS A 386 26.90 24.39 9.22
C LYS A 386 27.13 24.85 7.77
N LEU A 387 26.99 23.94 6.81
CA LEU A 387 27.11 24.23 5.39
C LEU A 387 25.68 24.19 4.81
N PRO A 388 25.20 25.24 4.11
CA PRO A 388 23.87 25.28 3.52
C PRO A 388 23.80 24.41 2.25
N ALA A 389 24.19 23.14 2.38
CA ALA A 389 24.25 22.18 1.29
C ALA A 389 23.53 20.88 1.68
N THR A 390 22.89 20.27 0.69
CA THR A 390 22.32 18.93 0.77
C THR A 390 22.90 18.09 -0.36
N ILE A 391 23.43 16.92 -0.02
CA ILE A 391 23.92 15.95 -0.99
C ILE A 391 22.96 14.77 -1.03
N THR A 392 22.44 14.47 -2.20
CA THR A 392 21.57 13.33 -2.47
C THR A 392 22.26 12.41 -3.46
N GLY A 393 22.64 11.21 -3.01
CA GLY A 393 23.09 10.12 -3.87
C GLY A 393 21.90 9.25 -4.24
N THR A 394 21.76 8.93 -5.53
CA THR A 394 20.72 8.05 -6.05
C THR A 394 21.34 6.97 -6.92
N ALA A 395 20.87 5.75 -6.74
CA ALA A 395 21.00 4.69 -7.73
C ALA A 395 19.61 4.38 -8.26
N SER A 396 19.43 4.36 -9.57
CA SER A 396 18.16 3.95 -10.17
C SER A 396 18.34 2.93 -11.27
N TYR A 397 17.40 2.00 -11.34
CA TYR A 397 17.29 0.98 -12.35
C TYR A 397 15.86 0.99 -12.88
N SER A 398 15.71 0.99 -14.20
CA SER A 398 14.41 0.99 -14.86
C SER A 398 14.42 0.00 -15.99
N GLN A 399 13.43 -0.89 -16.03
CA GLN A 399 13.32 -1.92 -17.05
C GLN A 399 12.02 -1.76 -17.81
N ASN A 400 12.08 -1.76 -19.14
CA ASN A 400 10.93 -1.75 -20.01
C ASN A 400 10.66 -3.18 -20.51
N PHE A 401 9.51 -3.74 -20.16
CA PHE A 401 9.15 -5.12 -20.52
C PHE A 401 8.82 -5.28 -22.01
N ALA A 402 8.40 -4.21 -22.68
CA ALA A 402 8.05 -4.23 -24.10
C ALA A 402 9.29 -4.24 -24.99
N THR A 403 10.34 -3.49 -24.64
CA THR A 403 11.58 -3.43 -25.43
C THR A 403 12.69 -4.33 -24.92
N GLY A 404 12.64 -4.78 -23.66
CA GLY A 404 13.71 -5.54 -23.00
C GLY A 404 14.91 -4.70 -22.57
N LEU A 405 14.87 -3.38 -22.79
CA LEU A 405 15.94 -2.47 -22.39
C LEU A 405 15.89 -2.18 -20.89
N ALA A 406 17.08 -2.11 -20.30
CA ALA A 406 17.33 -1.76 -18.92
C ALA A 406 18.20 -0.49 -18.85
N ASP A 407 17.65 0.52 -18.22
CA ASP A 407 18.28 1.80 -17.93
C ASP A 407 18.83 1.79 -16.51
N LEU A 408 20.15 1.94 -16.36
CA LEU A 408 20.83 2.02 -15.07
C LEU A 408 21.48 3.39 -14.90
N ARG A 409 21.17 4.08 -13.80
CA ARG A 409 21.86 5.30 -13.35
C ARG A 409 22.57 5.03 -12.03
N LEU A 410 23.89 4.84 -12.08
CA LEU A 410 24.68 4.52 -10.90
C LEU A 410 26.16 4.94 -11.06
N PRO A 411 26.70 5.80 -10.18
CA PRO A 411 25.99 6.66 -9.24
C PRO A 411 25.39 7.90 -9.95
N GLN A 412 24.25 8.37 -9.45
CA GLN A 412 23.76 9.72 -9.65
C GLN A 412 23.92 10.51 -8.34
N MET A 413 24.42 11.73 -8.40
CA MET A 413 24.61 12.58 -7.24
C MET A 413 24.10 13.98 -7.54
N ASN A 414 23.32 14.54 -6.62
CA ASN A 414 22.85 15.91 -6.65
C ASN A 414 23.33 16.63 -5.39
N VAL A 415 24.04 17.73 -5.57
CA VAL A 415 24.47 18.65 -4.51
C VAL A 415 23.64 19.91 -4.69
N ALA A 416 22.71 20.18 -3.80
CA ALA A 416 21.91 21.40 -3.78
C ALA A 416 22.46 22.35 -2.73
N ILE A 417 22.77 23.59 -3.12
CA ILE A 417 23.18 24.65 -2.20
C ILE A 417 21.96 25.56 -1.99
N ASN A 418 21.64 25.88 -0.74
CA ASN A 418 20.50 26.74 -0.43
C ASN A 418 20.71 28.13 -1.03
N GLN A 419 19.61 28.74 -1.45
CA GLN A 419 19.58 30.10 -1.94
C GLN A 419 20.24 31.07 -0.94
N PHE A 420 21.14 31.91 -1.43
CA PHE A 420 21.73 32.99 -0.65
C PHE A 420 21.65 34.32 -1.40
N TYR A 421 21.69 35.43 -0.67
CA TYR A 421 21.68 36.77 -1.24
C TYR A 421 23.12 37.27 -1.37
N LEU A 422 23.50 37.74 -2.56
CA LEU A 422 24.88 38.13 -2.83
C LEU A 422 25.25 39.45 -2.14
N PHE A 423 24.30 40.38 -2.03
CA PHE A 423 24.45 41.70 -1.41
C PHE A 423 23.39 42.00 -0.34
N GLY A 424 22.78 40.97 0.25
CA GLY A 424 21.73 41.15 1.26
C GLY A 424 22.27 41.82 2.54
N THR A 425 21.52 42.75 3.11
CA THR A 425 21.87 43.40 4.38
C THR A 425 21.80 42.38 5.54
N LYS A 426 22.71 42.51 6.52
CA LYS A 426 22.70 41.66 7.73
C LYS A 426 21.55 42.02 8.69
N THR A 427 21.05 43.25 8.60
CA THR A 427 19.99 43.81 9.46
C THR A 427 19.15 44.77 8.62
N GLY A 428 17.81 44.67 8.69
CA GLY A 428 16.87 45.55 7.97
C GLY A 428 16.09 44.84 6.84
N THR A 429 15.20 45.59 6.19
CA THR A 429 14.40 45.11 5.06
C THR A 429 15.17 45.30 3.76
N ARG A 430 15.28 44.24 2.95
CA ARG A 430 15.93 44.28 1.64
C ARG A 430 15.12 45.13 0.66
N THR A 431 15.77 46.00 -0.10
CA THR A 431 15.13 46.89 -1.08
C THR A 431 15.87 46.95 -2.41
N GLY A 432 15.11 47.22 -3.48
CA GLY A 432 15.67 47.41 -4.83
C GLY A 432 16.21 46.13 -5.48
N LEU A 433 16.96 46.30 -6.57
CA LEU A 433 17.44 45.19 -7.38
C LEU A 433 18.72 44.55 -6.86
N LEU A 434 19.62 45.31 -6.22
CA LEU A 434 20.93 44.80 -5.80
C LEU A 434 20.86 43.91 -4.55
N GLU A 435 20.14 44.36 -3.51
CA GLU A 435 20.02 43.61 -2.25
C GLU A 435 19.16 42.34 -2.39
N ASN A 436 18.34 42.29 -3.44
CA ASN A 436 17.51 41.14 -3.80
C ASN A 436 18.17 40.19 -4.81
N ILE A 437 19.46 40.36 -5.14
CA ILE A 437 20.18 39.38 -5.97
C ILE A 437 20.35 38.08 -5.19
N THR A 438 19.63 37.07 -5.65
CA THR A 438 19.65 35.70 -5.16
C THR A 438 20.55 34.85 -6.03
N VAL A 439 21.29 33.93 -5.42
CA VAL A 439 22.08 32.92 -6.10
C VAL A 439 21.54 31.55 -5.70
N ASN A 440 21.17 30.77 -6.71
CA ASN A 440 20.86 29.36 -6.59
C ASN A 440 21.92 28.58 -7.37
N THR A 441 22.53 27.57 -6.74
CA THR A 441 23.49 26.74 -7.45
C THR A 441 23.48 25.31 -6.93
N GLY A 442 23.92 24.39 -7.78
CA GLY A 442 24.06 23.00 -7.44
C GLY A 442 24.88 22.24 -8.46
N LEU A 443 25.26 21.02 -8.12
CA LEU A 443 26.04 20.12 -8.96
C LEU A 443 25.27 18.81 -9.13
N ASN A 444 25.12 18.36 -10.37
CA ASN A 444 24.50 17.11 -10.72
C ASN A 444 25.52 16.24 -11.47
N LEU A 445 25.98 15.17 -10.85
CA LEU A 445 26.75 14.12 -11.49
C LEU A 445 25.79 12.99 -11.86
N THR A 446 25.81 12.56 -13.12
CA THR A 446 24.99 11.44 -13.59
C THR A 446 25.86 10.48 -14.38
N ASN A 447 25.84 9.21 -13.97
CA ASN A 447 26.29 8.09 -14.77
C ASN A 447 25.06 7.36 -15.29
N PHE A 448 25.04 6.98 -16.57
CA PHE A 448 23.90 6.32 -17.20
C PHE A 448 24.37 5.30 -18.23
N VAL A 449 23.64 4.20 -18.33
CA VAL A 449 23.77 3.21 -19.39
C VAL A 449 22.39 2.64 -19.70
N SER A 450 22.12 2.43 -20.99
CA SER A 450 20.96 1.68 -21.48
C SER A 450 21.48 0.43 -22.20
N THR A 451 21.01 -0.74 -21.79
CA THR A 451 21.57 -2.04 -22.21
C THR A 451 20.53 -3.15 -22.00
N GLU A 452 20.69 -4.32 -22.61
CA GLU A 452 19.79 -5.46 -22.36
C GLU A 452 20.07 -6.12 -21.01
N GLU A 453 19.11 -6.84 -20.42
CA GLU A 453 19.26 -7.49 -19.10
C GLU A 453 20.52 -8.36 -19.01
N GLY A 454 20.87 -9.08 -20.08
CA GLY A 454 22.06 -9.95 -20.15
C GLY A 454 23.40 -9.21 -20.24
N GLU A 455 23.40 -7.93 -20.59
CA GLU A 455 24.62 -7.12 -20.68
C GLU A 455 24.96 -6.40 -19.36
N LEU A 456 24.03 -6.35 -18.41
CA LEU A 456 24.22 -5.69 -17.11
C LEU A 456 25.40 -6.30 -16.34
N PHE A 457 26.22 -5.43 -15.75
CA PHE A 457 27.44 -5.78 -15.01
C PHE A 457 28.52 -6.51 -15.82
N THR A 458 28.35 -6.64 -17.14
CA THR A 458 29.39 -7.13 -18.05
C THR A 458 30.26 -5.98 -18.57
N LYS A 459 31.32 -6.31 -19.32
CA LYS A 459 32.17 -5.31 -19.99
C LYS A 459 31.36 -4.40 -20.94
N ALA A 460 30.35 -4.95 -21.63
CA ALA A 460 29.53 -4.21 -22.58
C ALA A 460 28.81 -3.02 -21.91
N MET A 461 28.27 -3.21 -20.71
CA MET A 461 27.64 -2.14 -19.93
C MET A 461 28.63 -1.00 -19.62
N TRP A 462 29.83 -1.33 -19.12
CA TRP A 462 30.82 -0.32 -18.75
C TRP A 462 31.36 0.46 -19.95
N ASP A 463 31.49 -0.18 -21.11
CA ASP A 463 31.90 0.50 -22.34
C ASP A 463 30.80 1.45 -22.88
N LYS A 464 29.53 1.05 -22.75
CA LYS A 464 28.36 1.88 -23.11
C LYS A 464 28.08 3.00 -22.10
N MET A 465 28.55 2.89 -20.86
CA MET A 465 28.28 3.87 -19.80
C MET A 465 28.72 5.29 -20.17
N GLN A 466 27.86 6.26 -19.90
CA GLN A 466 28.08 7.68 -20.10
C GLN A 466 28.14 8.40 -18.75
N THR A 467 29.11 9.29 -18.59
CA THR A 467 29.29 10.10 -17.38
C THR A 467 29.22 11.57 -17.73
N GLY A 468 28.40 12.31 -17.01
CA GLY A 468 28.24 13.75 -17.17
C GLY A 468 28.07 14.46 -15.84
N LEU A 469 28.57 15.68 -15.77
CA LEU A 469 28.45 16.56 -14.61
C LEU A 469 27.90 17.90 -15.09
N LYS A 470 26.80 18.35 -14.49
CA LYS A 470 26.19 19.65 -14.74
C LYS A 470 26.21 20.49 -13.48
N ASN A 471 26.77 21.68 -13.53
CA ASN A 471 26.63 22.70 -12.50
C ASN A 471 25.77 23.85 -13.04
N ASN A 472 24.69 24.14 -12.34
CA ASN A 472 23.82 25.26 -12.66
C ASN A 472 24.08 26.40 -11.67
N ILE A 473 24.17 27.63 -12.17
CA ILE A 473 24.24 28.86 -11.37
C ILE A 473 23.13 29.78 -11.90
N SER A 474 22.08 29.97 -11.09
CA SER A 474 20.96 30.86 -11.37
C SER A 474 21.06 32.09 -10.48
N LEU A 475 21.16 33.26 -11.11
CA LEU A 475 21.08 34.57 -10.47
C LEU A 475 19.69 35.15 -10.74
N GLY A 476 19.05 35.71 -9.72
CA GLY A 476 17.73 36.32 -9.88
C GLY A 476 17.52 37.49 -8.94
N THR A 477 16.87 38.54 -9.42
CA THR A 477 16.41 39.66 -8.59
C THR A 477 15.04 40.14 -9.08
N ASN A 478 14.23 40.67 -8.16
CA ASN A 478 12.97 41.29 -8.49
C ASN A 478 12.74 42.57 -7.69
N THR A 479 11.94 43.47 -8.25
CA THR A 479 11.47 44.67 -7.58
C THR A 479 10.11 45.07 -8.14
N THR A 480 9.29 45.72 -7.31
CA THR A 480 8.06 46.33 -7.80
C THR A 480 8.37 47.72 -8.34
N ILE A 481 8.04 47.96 -9.60
CA ILE A 481 8.14 49.26 -10.28
C ILE A 481 6.76 49.90 -10.33
N ALA A 482 6.70 51.20 -10.02
CA ALA A 482 5.46 52.00 -10.04
C ALA A 482 4.30 51.38 -9.24
N LYS A 483 4.57 50.55 -8.23
CA LYS A 483 3.61 49.81 -7.37
C LYS A 483 2.75 48.72 -8.06
N TYR A 484 2.71 48.68 -9.40
CA TYR A 484 1.81 47.78 -10.14
C TYR A 484 2.52 46.69 -10.94
N PHE A 485 3.81 46.88 -11.23
CA PHE A 485 4.56 45.98 -12.10
C PHE A 485 5.68 45.29 -11.34
N THR A 486 5.67 43.98 -11.31
CA THR A 486 6.79 43.19 -10.82
C THR A 486 7.81 43.05 -11.94
N PHE A 487 8.94 43.72 -11.80
CA PHE A 487 10.07 43.59 -12.70
C PHE A 487 11.05 42.57 -12.14
N SER A 488 11.45 41.60 -12.95
CA SER A 488 12.42 40.57 -12.56
C SER A 488 13.54 40.49 -13.59
N LEU A 489 14.77 40.34 -13.10
CA LEU A 489 15.96 40.05 -13.89
C LEU A 489 16.52 38.70 -13.47
N GLY A 490 16.93 37.90 -14.45
CA GLY A 490 17.52 36.59 -14.24
C GLY A 490 18.75 36.38 -15.12
N ALA A 491 19.69 35.58 -14.63
CA ALA A 491 20.76 35.02 -15.45
C ALA A 491 20.94 33.55 -15.05
N ASN A 492 21.06 32.67 -16.03
CA ASN A 492 21.28 31.25 -15.83
C ASN A 492 22.57 30.85 -16.52
N ILE A 493 23.46 30.15 -15.81
CA ILE A 493 24.73 29.64 -16.34
C ILE A 493 24.76 28.14 -16.09
N ASP A 494 24.87 27.37 -17.16
CA ASP A 494 25.01 25.92 -17.15
C ASP A 494 26.43 25.56 -17.55
N ASN A 495 27.18 24.96 -16.61
CA ASN A 495 28.49 24.39 -16.84
C ASN A 495 28.36 22.88 -16.96
N ALA A 496 28.77 22.31 -18.07
CA ALA A 496 28.71 20.87 -18.33
C ALA A 496 30.12 20.30 -18.49
N LEU A 497 30.32 19.10 -17.98
CA LEU A 497 31.50 18.27 -18.18
C LEU A 497 31.05 16.87 -18.59
N THR A 498 31.72 16.28 -19.57
CA THR A 498 31.50 14.92 -20.06
C THR A 498 32.83 14.19 -20.20
N THR A 499 32.79 12.87 -20.16
CA THR A 499 33.95 11.97 -20.35
C THR A 499 34.07 11.44 -21.79
N LYS A 500 33.11 11.78 -22.66
CA LYS A 500 33.04 11.36 -24.05
C LYS A 500 32.73 12.57 -24.93
N THR A 501 33.47 12.71 -26.03
CA THR A 501 33.20 13.68 -27.11
C THR A 501 33.09 12.96 -28.43
N LEU A 502 32.40 13.56 -29.39
CA LEU A 502 32.15 12.98 -30.70
C LEU A 502 33.06 13.58 -31.78
N THR A 503 33.58 12.73 -32.65
CA THR A 503 34.13 13.11 -33.95
C THR A 503 33.25 12.49 -35.03
N LYS A 504 32.72 13.32 -35.93
CA LYS A 504 31.98 12.85 -37.11
C LYS A 504 32.83 13.00 -38.35
N PHE A 505 32.80 11.99 -39.20
CA PHE A 505 33.38 12.05 -40.55
C PHE A 505 32.57 11.14 -41.47
N TYR A 506 32.59 11.44 -42.76
CA TYR A 506 32.01 10.58 -43.77
C TYR A 506 33.06 9.55 -44.23
N ASP A 507 32.71 8.27 -44.12
CA ASP A 507 33.50 7.17 -44.63
C ASP A 507 33.08 6.87 -46.09
N PRO A 508 33.94 7.15 -47.08
CA PRO A 508 33.61 6.93 -48.49
C PRO A 508 33.59 5.44 -48.88
N ILE A 509 34.18 4.55 -48.06
CA ILE A 509 34.21 3.10 -48.31
C ILE A 509 32.88 2.48 -47.91
N GLU A 510 32.35 2.85 -46.74
CA GLU A 510 31.06 2.36 -46.24
C GLU A 510 29.87 3.20 -46.73
N ASN A 511 30.13 4.31 -47.43
CA ASN A 511 29.13 5.30 -47.84
C ASN A 511 28.24 5.76 -46.67
N LYS A 512 28.87 6.05 -45.52
CA LYS A 512 28.16 6.31 -44.26
C LYS A 512 28.87 7.38 -43.43
N VAL A 513 28.09 8.21 -42.74
CA VAL A 513 28.62 9.09 -41.69
C VAL A 513 28.90 8.27 -40.44
N THR A 514 30.15 8.27 -40.01
CA THR A 514 30.64 7.50 -38.87
C THR A 514 30.82 8.40 -37.66
N ASP A 515 30.24 7.96 -36.55
CA ASP A 515 30.32 8.58 -35.24
C ASP A 515 31.45 7.93 -34.42
N GLN A 516 32.60 8.59 -34.31
CA GLN A 516 33.72 8.13 -33.49
C GLN A 516 33.67 8.77 -32.09
N VAL A 517 33.46 7.94 -31.07
CA VAL A 517 33.43 8.38 -29.67
C VAL A 517 34.85 8.43 -29.09
N ASN A 518 35.31 9.63 -28.76
CA ASN A 518 36.59 9.86 -28.09
C ASN A 518 36.42 9.85 -26.57
N LYS A 519 37.13 8.97 -25.86
CA LYS A 519 37.13 8.87 -24.39
C LYS A 519 38.06 9.94 -23.77
N LYS A 520 37.60 11.18 -23.64
CA LYS A 520 38.34 12.29 -23.01
C LYS A 520 37.42 13.21 -22.21
N ILE A 521 37.95 13.86 -21.18
CA ILE A 521 37.21 14.86 -20.42
C ILE A 521 37.13 16.16 -21.23
N ALA A 522 35.92 16.67 -21.42
CA ALA A 522 35.67 17.96 -22.06
C ALA A 522 34.47 18.64 -21.40
N GLY A 523 34.36 19.96 -21.54
CA GLY A 523 33.24 20.71 -20.98
C GLY A 523 32.87 21.92 -21.80
N TYR A 524 31.69 22.44 -21.51
CA TYR A 524 31.15 23.65 -22.10
C TYR A 524 30.38 24.45 -21.06
N SER A 525 30.29 25.75 -21.30
CA SER A 525 29.45 26.66 -20.51
C SER A 525 28.48 27.36 -21.44
N THR A 526 27.20 27.31 -21.08
CA THR A 526 26.13 28.07 -21.74
C THR A 526 25.51 29.02 -20.73
N PHE A 527 25.03 30.17 -21.19
CA PHE A 527 24.40 31.17 -20.34
C PHE A 527 23.25 31.89 -21.06
N SER A 528 22.24 32.29 -20.30
CA SER A 528 21.10 33.07 -20.78
C SER A 528 20.70 34.12 -19.76
N THR A 529 20.20 35.26 -20.23
CA THR A 529 19.65 36.32 -19.37
C THR A 529 18.18 36.54 -19.67
N THR A 530 17.41 36.85 -18.65
CA THR A 530 15.97 37.10 -18.75
C THR A 530 15.61 38.42 -18.06
N ALA A 531 14.69 39.15 -18.66
CA ALA A 531 14.08 40.34 -18.07
C ALA A 531 12.57 40.25 -18.28
N SER A 532 11.79 40.25 -17.20
CA SER A 532 10.34 40.09 -17.29
C SER A 532 9.58 41.14 -16.50
N LEU A 533 8.41 41.49 -17.01
CA LEU A 533 7.46 42.40 -16.39
C LEU A 533 6.11 41.69 -16.25
N GLN A 534 5.55 41.70 -15.05
CA GLN A 534 4.26 41.10 -14.74
C GLN A 534 3.36 42.09 -14.01
N THR A 535 2.05 42.03 -14.23
CA THR A 535 1.06 42.74 -13.42
C THR A 535 -0.18 41.86 -13.18
N GLN A 536 -1.10 42.32 -12.32
CA GLN A 536 -2.38 41.68 -12.08
C GLN A 536 -3.51 42.68 -12.34
N LEU A 537 -4.42 42.29 -13.22
CA LEU A 537 -5.60 43.05 -13.61
C LEU A 537 -6.85 42.36 -13.08
N TYR A 538 -7.74 43.13 -12.47
CA TYR A 538 -9.00 42.64 -11.93
C TYR A 538 -10.15 43.33 -12.65
N GLY A 539 -11.00 42.55 -13.31
CA GLY A 539 -12.25 42.99 -13.93
C GLY A 539 -13.44 42.33 -13.26
N GLN A 540 -14.55 43.08 -13.12
CA GLN A 540 -15.82 42.53 -12.69
C GLN A 540 -16.94 43.16 -13.51
N ALA A 541 -17.70 42.32 -14.22
CA ALA A 541 -18.93 42.72 -14.91
C ALA A 541 -20.11 42.35 -14.03
N ASN A 542 -20.92 43.35 -13.64
CA ASN A 542 -22.15 43.15 -12.89
C ASN A 542 -23.34 43.14 -13.86
N PHE A 543 -24.24 42.18 -13.70
CA PHE A 543 -25.43 42.04 -14.52
C PHE A 543 -26.67 42.55 -13.78
N LYS A 544 -27.81 42.61 -14.48
CA LYS A 544 -29.06 43.13 -13.93
C LYS A 544 -29.42 42.43 -12.62
N LYS A 545 -29.69 43.24 -11.59
CA LYS A 545 -30.12 42.76 -10.26
C LYS A 545 -31.34 41.85 -10.40
N GLY A 546 -31.22 40.62 -9.90
CA GLY A 546 -32.26 39.58 -9.98
C GLY A 546 -32.14 38.61 -11.17
N GLY A 547 -31.17 38.78 -12.07
CA GLY A 547 -30.86 37.82 -13.12
C GLY A 547 -30.22 36.51 -12.60
N SER A 548 -30.20 35.47 -13.44
CA SER A 548 -29.62 34.15 -13.09
C SER A 548 -28.12 34.21 -12.81
N ILE A 549 -27.41 35.10 -13.50
CA ILE A 549 -26.01 35.46 -13.28
C ILE A 549 -26.01 36.90 -12.73
N GLU A 550 -25.38 37.11 -11.60
CA GLU A 550 -25.30 38.44 -10.96
C GLU A 550 -24.00 39.17 -11.31
N ALA A 551 -22.89 38.45 -11.38
CA ALA A 551 -21.60 39.02 -11.74
C ALA A 551 -20.65 37.97 -12.33
N ILE A 552 -19.76 38.40 -13.22
CA ILE A 552 -18.59 37.64 -13.65
C ILE A 552 -17.35 38.43 -13.23
N ARG A 553 -16.45 37.76 -12.51
CA ARG A 553 -15.14 38.28 -12.12
C ARG A 553 -14.07 37.60 -12.98
N HIS A 554 -13.19 38.42 -13.52
CA HIS A 554 -12.02 37.98 -14.30
C HIS A 554 -10.77 38.55 -13.65
N MET A 555 -9.87 37.67 -13.22
CA MET A 555 -8.52 38.03 -12.83
C MET A 555 -7.58 37.64 -13.97
N MET A 556 -6.90 38.62 -14.55
CA MET A 556 -5.91 38.43 -15.60
C MET A 556 -4.52 38.76 -15.06
N THR A 557 -3.57 37.86 -15.28
CA THR A 557 -2.17 38.03 -14.91
C THR A 557 -1.33 38.01 -16.19
N PRO A 558 -1.25 39.14 -16.91
CA PRO A 558 -0.37 39.23 -18.07
C PRO A 558 1.10 39.36 -17.63
N SER A 559 1.98 38.65 -18.31
CA SER A 559 3.42 38.79 -18.19
C SER A 559 4.08 38.79 -19.57
N ILE A 560 5.10 39.62 -19.71
CA ILE A 560 6.01 39.66 -20.86
C ILE A 560 7.43 39.42 -20.36
N GLY A 561 8.23 38.67 -21.12
CA GLY A 561 9.60 38.34 -20.75
C GLY A 561 10.51 38.31 -21.96
N PHE A 562 11.59 39.08 -21.93
CA PHE A 562 12.66 39.00 -22.91
C PHE A 562 13.72 38.01 -22.44
N THR A 563 14.10 37.07 -23.30
CA THR A 563 15.16 36.10 -23.05
C THR A 563 16.25 36.26 -24.11
N TYR A 564 17.50 36.38 -23.65
CA TYR A 564 18.68 36.41 -24.50
C TYR A 564 19.57 35.20 -24.21
N SER A 565 19.97 34.50 -25.27
CA SER A 565 21.03 33.48 -25.25
C SER A 565 21.93 33.66 -26.46
N PRO A 566 23.27 33.75 -26.29
CA PRO A 566 24.21 33.78 -27.39
C PRO A 566 24.13 32.53 -28.28
N ASP A 567 24.68 32.65 -29.49
CA ASP A 567 24.93 31.51 -30.38
C ASP A 567 26.17 30.75 -29.94
N PHE A 568 25.98 29.64 -29.21
CA PHE A 568 27.08 28.75 -28.80
C PHE A 568 27.66 27.91 -29.95
N GLY A 569 27.08 28.01 -31.15
CA GLY A 569 27.60 27.49 -32.41
C GLY A 569 28.79 28.28 -32.96
N GLY A 570 29.00 29.50 -32.49
CA GLY A 570 30.10 30.37 -32.93
C GLY A 570 31.47 29.75 -32.67
N SER A 571 32.40 29.94 -33.62
CA SER A 571 33.78 29.41 -33.54
C SER A 571 34.53 29.84 -32.27
N GLY A 572 34.20 31.01 -31.70
CA GLY A 572 34.79 31.53 -30.47
C GLY A 572 34.54 30.67 -29.22
N PHE A 573 33.46 29.87 -29.19
CA PHE A 573 33.20 28.93 -28.09
C PHE A 573 33.89 27.57 -28.29
N GLY A 574 34.16 27.19 -29.53
CA GLY A 574 34.88 25.96 -29.86
C GLY A 574 34.09 24.66 -29.67
N TYR A 575 32.78 24.72 -29.39
CA TYR A 575 31.92 23.56 -29.13
C TYR A 575 31.48 22.81 -30.40
N PHE A 576 31.53 23.46 -31.56
CA PHE A 576 31.11 22.88 -32.84
C PHE A 576 32.29 22.62 -33.76
N ARG A 577 32.13 21.60 -34.61
CA ARG A 577 33.06 21.22 -35.68
C ARG A 577 32.26 20.92 -36.94
N ASN A 578 32.95 20.91 -38.07
CA ASN A 578 32.35 20.61 -39.37
C ASN A 578 32.92 19.31 -39.92
N TYR A 579 32.10 18.57 -40.66
CA TYR A 579 32.53 17.46 -41.51
C TYR A 579 31.89 17.61 -42.90
N PHE A 580 32.45 16.92 -43.89
CA PHE A 580 31.86 16.84 -45.23
C PHE A 580 30.91 15.64 -45.28
N ASP A 581 29.67 15.86 -45.70
CA ASP A 581 28.70 14.79 -45.91
C ASP A 581 28.93 14.05 -47.24
N ALA A 582 28.06 13.09 -47.55
CA ALA A 582 28.12 12.30 -48.78
C ALA A 582 28.03 13.14 -50.07
N ASN A 583 27.45 14.33 -50.01
CA ASN A 583 27.32 15.26 -51.13
C ASN A 583 28.47 16.29 -51.17
N GLY A 584 29.45 16.18 -50.27
CA GLY A 584 30.52 17.17 -50.10
C GLY A 584 30.05 18.46 -49.44
N ALA A 585 28.84 18.50 -48.87
CA ALA A 585 28.34 19.66 -48.16
C ALA A 585 28.92 19.71 -46.73
N ILE A 586 29.27 20.92 -46.29
CA ILE A 586 29.79 21.16 -44.95
C ILE A 586 28.64 21.10 -43.96
N THR A 587 28.68 20.12 -43.05
CA THR A 587 27.67 19.95 -42.00
C THR A 587 28.31 20.20 -40.62
N SER A 588 27.70 21.11 -39.85
CA SER A 588 28.12 21.42 -38.48
C SER A 588 27.52 20.44 -37.48
N TYR A 589 28.30 20.05 -36.47
CA TYR A 589 27.84 19.20 -35.37
C TYR A 589 28.52 19.62 -34.05
N SER A 590 27.87 19.31 -32.92
CA SER A 590 28.49 19.57 -31.62
C SER A 590 29.40 18.41 -31.24
N ILE A 591 30.59 18.71 -30.73
CA ILE A 591 31.47 17.67 -30.19
C ILE A 591 30.90 17.01 -28.91
N PHE A 592 29.79 17.54 -28.37
CA PHE A 592 29.07 17.05 -27.20
C PHE A 592 27.78 16.29 -27.55
N ASP A 593 27.46 16.13 -28.84
CA ASP A 593 26.29 15.37 -29.29
C ASP A 593 26.31 13.95 -28.70
N ASN A 594 25.12 13.39 -28.45
CA ASN A 594 24.89 12.10 -27.79
C ASN A 594 25.44 12.00 -26.34
N GLY A 595 25.93 13.10 -25.76
CA GLY A 595 26.35 13.17 -24.37
C GLY A 595 25.17 13.24 -23.39
N ILE A 596 25.32 12.63 -22.22
CA ILE A 596 24.29 12.56 -21.19
C ILE A 596 23.83 13.92 -20.63
N VAL A 597 24.68 14.96 -20.70
CA VAL A 597 24.34 16.33 -20.25
C VAL A 597 23.63 17.14 -21.34
N GLY A 598 23.58 16.61 -22.56
CA GLY A 598 23.19 17.35 -23.76
C GLY A 598 24.37 18.06 -24.43
N ALA A 599 24.04 18.83 -25.47
CA ALA A 599 24.98 19.66 -26.20
C ALA A 599 24.56 21.15 -26.12
N PRO A 600 25.51 22.10 -26.24
CA PRO A 600 25.18 23.51 -26.39
C PRO A 600 24.27 23.73 -27.60
N THR A 601 23.26 24.59 -27.45
CA THR A 601 22.39 24.97 -28.57
C THR A 601 23.10 25.95 -29.50
N SER A 602 23.06 25.69 -30.80
CA SER A 602 23.44 26.66 -31.82
C SER A 602 22.28 27.62 -32.13
N GLY A 603 22.61 28.85 -32.48
CA GLY A 603 21.66 29.90 -32.83
C GLY A 603 21.51 30.95 -31.72
N LEU A 604 21.49 32.21 -32.13
CA LEU A 604 21.18 33.33 -31.25
C LEU A 604 19.70 33.29 -30.86
N VAL A 605 19.39 33.47 -29.58
CA VAL A 605 18.02 33.66 -29.09
C VAL A 605 17.90 35.07 -28.55
N GLY A 606 16.96 35.82 -29.10
CA GLY A 606 16.48 37.08 -28.55
C GLY A 606 14.97 37.04 -28.64
N ALA A 607 14.31 36.43 -27.65
CA ALA A 607 12.89 36.12 -27.74
C ALA A 607 12.06 36.92 -26.72
N LEU A 608 10.96 37.52 -27.18
CA LEU A 608 9.93 38.09 -26.32
C LEU A 608 8.81 37.07 -26.13
N GLY A 609 8.77 36.46 -24.95
CA GLY A 609 7.68 35.61 -24.49
C GLY A 609 6.54 36.42 -23.90
N PHE A 610 5.33 35.91 -24.06
CA PHE A 610 4.14 36.41 -23.37
C PHE A 610 3.42 35.24 -22.70
N ASN A 611 2.82 35.51 -21.54
CA ASN A 611 1.92 34.59 -20.87
C ASN A 611 0.74 35.39 -20.29
N ILE A 612 -0.48 34.92 -20.55
CA ILE A 612 -1.70 35.52 -20.05
C ILE A 612 -2.41 34.46 -19.22
N GLY A 613 -2.24 34.54 -17.90
CA GLY A 613 -2.96 33.69 -16.96
C GLY A 613 -4.32 34.28 -16.62
N ASN A 614 -5.39 33.50 -16.78
CA ASN A 614 -6.75 33.93 -16.52
C ASN A 614 -7.39 33.06 -15.44
N ASN A 615 -8.10 33.68 -14.51
CA ASN A 615 -9.01 33.02 -13.58
C ASN A 615 -10.39 33.68 -13.73
N ILE A 616 -11.42 32.89 -14.00
CA ILE A 616 -12.76 33.38 -14.33
C ILE A 616 -13.76 32.72 -13.39
N GLU A 617 -14.47 33.54 -12.62
CA GLU A 617 -15.49 33.13 -11.67
C GLU A 617 -16.82 33.84 -11.96
N MET A 618 -17.94 33.17 -11.72
CA MET A 618 -19.27 33.75 -11.82
C MET A 618 -20.02 33.64 -10.49
N LYS A 619 -20.82 34.65 -10.18
CA LYS A 619 -21.84 34.60 -9.13
C LYS A 619 -23.18 34.34 -9.78
N VAL A 620 -23.82 33.24 -9.39
CA VAL A 620 -25.17 32.87 -9.83
C VAL A 620 -26.14 32.95 -8.67
N ARG A 621 -27.40 33.22 -8.95
CA ARG A 621 -28.44 33.23 -7.91
C ARG A 621 -28.65 31.81 -7.38
N SER A 622 -28.75 31.67 -6.06
CA SER A 622 -29.01 30.38 -5.40
C SER A 622 -30.16 30.50 -4.42
N LYS A 623 -31.12 29.58 -4.50
CA LYS A 623 -32.24 29.48 -3.54
C LYS A 623 -31.86 28.69 -2.28
N SER A 624 -30.76 27.92 -2.32
CA SER A 624 -30.33 27.03 -1.25
C SER A 624 -29.14 27.56 -0.44
N ASP A 625 -28.52 28.67 -0.88
CA ASP A 625 -27.38 29.29 -0.20
C ASP A 625 -27.89 30.40 0.75
N SER A 626 -27.35 30.47 1.96
CA SER A 626 -27.73 31.47 2.97
C SER A 626 -27.43 32.91 2.54
N THR A 627 -26.52 33.09 1.58
CA THR A 627 -26.18 34.39 1.00
C THR A 627 -27.04 34.77 -0.22
N GLY A 628 -27.92 33.88 -0.69
CA GLY A 628 -28.77 34.07 -1.88
C GLY A 628 -28.03 33.96 -3.23
N VAL A 629 -26.70 33.77 -3.19
CA VAL A 629 -25.82 33.71 -4.36
C VAL A 629 -24.77 32.61 -4.18
N LYS A 630 -24.39 31.95 -5.28
CA LYS A 630 -23.38 30.89 -5.31
C LYS A 630 -22.26 31.27 -6.25
N LYS A 631 -21.02 31.15 -5.80
CA LYS A 631 -19.83 31.36 -6.65
C LYS A 631 -19.48 30.06 -7.37
N ILE A 632 -19.26 30.15 -8.67
CA ILE A 632 -18.85 29.04 -9.54
C ILE A 632 -17.58 29.47 -10.29
N LYS A 633 -16.52 28.68 -10.21
CA LYS A 633 -15.33 28.88 -11.02
C LYS A 633 -15.59 28.31 -12.41
N ILE A 634 -15.44 29.11 -13.46
CA ILE A 634 -15.53 28.64 -14.85
C ILE A 634 -14.17 28.07 -15.26
N PHE A 635 -13.12 28.85 -15.02
CA PHE A 635 -11.72 28.43 -15.16
C PHE A 635 -11.00 28.78 -13.87
N GLU A 636 -10.47 27.77 -13.20
CA GLU A 636 -9.56 27.98 -12.06
C GLU A 636 -8.23 28.55 -12.56
N SER A 637 -7.78 28.06 -13.72
CA SER A 637 -6.72 28.67 -14.50
C SER A 637 -6.94 28.45 -16.00
N LEU A 638 -6.69 29.47 -16.81
CA LEU A 638 -6.63 29.40 -18.27
C LEU A 638 -5.40 30.21 -18.71
N ASN A 639 -4.33 29.51 -19.03
CA ASN A 639 -3.04 30.09 -19.39
C ASN A 639 -2.82 29.99 -20.89
N LEU A 640 -2.64 31.15 -21.53
CA LEU A 640 -2.23 31.27 -22.92
C LEU A 640 -0.78 31.75 -22.95
N SER A 641 0.11 31.02 -23.62
CA SER A 641 1.52 31.41 -23.74
C SER A 641 2.10 31.15 -25.14
N GLY A 642 3.10 31.95 -25.49
CA GLY A 642 3.85 31.88 -26.73
C GLY A 642 5.03 32.85 -26.71
N SER A 643 5.81 32.90 -27.79
CA SER A 643 6.96 33.80 -27.89
C SER A 643 7.28 34.15 -29.35
N TYR A 644 7.96 35.28 -29.54
CA TYR A 644 8.53 35.70 -30.81
C TYR A 644 10.05 35.84 -30.68
N ASN A 645 10.82 35.07 -31.43
CA ASN A 645 12.28 35.15 -31.47
C ASN A 645 12.77 36.07 -32.58
N PHE A 646 13.25 37.26 -32.22
CA PHE A 646 13.77 38.27 -33.14
C PHE A 646 15.05 37.83 -33.87
N ALA A 647 15.76 36.84 -33.33
CA ALA A 647 16.99 36.33 -33.91
C ALA A 647 16.78 35.13 -34.85
N ALA A 648 15.57 34.53 -34.87
CA ALA A 648 15.27 33.41 -35.75
C ALA A 648 15.03 33.87 -37.19
N LYS A 649 15.67 33.20 -38.17
CA LYS A 649 15.47 33.47 -39.60
C LYS A 649 14.21 32.79 -40.17
N THR A 650 13.80 31.69 -39.55
CA THR A 650 12.68 30.84 -39.94
C THR A 650 11.82 30.59 -38.72
N HIS A 651 10.49 30.59 -38.90
CA HIS A 651 9.51 30.39 -37.83
C HIS A 651 9.74 31.22 -36.55
N PRO A 652 9.86 32.56 -36.62
CA PRO A 652 10.13 33.39 -35.45
C PRO A 652 9.06 33.28 -34.35
N TRP A 653 7.81 32.95 -34.68
CA TRP A 653 6.78 32.65 -33.66
C TRP A 653 6.91 31.20 -33.16
N SER A 654 6.91 31.04 -31.84
CA SER A 654 6.77 29.71 -31.24
C SER A 654 5.37 29.16 -31.46
N ILE A 655 5.22 27.86 -31.23
CA ILE A 655 3.89 27.28 -30.98
C ILE A 655 3.23 28.01 -29.81
N ILE A 656 1.90 28.10 -29.88
CA ILE A 656 1.06 28.72 -28.86
C ILE A 656 0.42 27.59 -28.05
N THR A 657 0.55 27.67 -26.73
CA THR A 657 -0.06 26.69 -25.81
C THR A 657 -1.16 27.33 -24.98
N ILE A 658 -2.29 26.65 -24.89
CA ILE A 658 -3.43 27.03 -24.07
C ILE A 658 -3.70 25.88 -23.10
N ASN A 659 -3.52 26.12 -21.81
CA ASN A 659 -3.78 25.15 -20.75
C ASN A 659 -4.93 25.64 -19.88
N GLY A 660 -5.98 24.83 -19.74
CA GLY A 660 -7.17 25.16 -18.97
C GLY A 660 -7.44 24.13 -17.89
N GLN A 661 -7.66 24.59 -16.67
CA GLN A 661 -8.16 23.81 -15.55
C GLN A 661 -9.50 24.38 -15.10
N SER A 662 -10.52 23.53 -15.08
CA SER A 662 -11.88 23.87 -14.67
C SER A 662 -12.40 22.84 -13.68
N SER A 663 -13.32 23.31 -12.85
CA SER A 663 -14.04 22.48 -11.90
C SER A 663 -15.53 22.79 -12.00
N MET A 664 -16.36 21.76 -12.14
CA MET A 664 -17.81 21.90 -12.29
C MET A 664 -18.54 21.11 -11.20
N PHE A 665 -19.83 21.41 -11.02
CA PHE A 665 -20.70 20.74 -10.04
C PHE A 665 -20.14 20.75 -8.61
N ASP A 666 -19.79 21.93 -8.08
CA ASP A 666 -19.19 22.09 -6.73
C ASP A 666 -17.84 21.40 -6.57
N ASN A 667 -16.97 21.62 -7.55
CA ASN A 667 -15.64 21.03 -7.64
C ASN A 667 -15.62 19.50 -7.70
N LYS A 668 -16.76 18.86 -8.03
CA LYS A 668 -16.86 17.41 -8.15
C LYS A 668 -16.34 16.91 -9.50
N LEU A 669 -16.59 17.62 -10.59
CA LEU A 669 -16.02 17.29 -11.90
C LEU A 669 -14.76 18.10 -12.13
N SER A 670 -13.60 17.44 -12.22
CA SER A 670 -12.35 18.06 -12.64
C SER A 670 -12.18 17.92 -14.15
N ILE A 671 -11.87 19.03 -14.81
CA ILE A 671 -11.62 19.11 -16.25
C ILE A 671 -10.25 19.74 -16.47
N ASN A 672 -9.32 18.98 -17.05
CA ASN A 672 -8.04 19.50 -17.50
C ASN A 672 -8.00 19.49 -19.02
N THR A 673 -7.51 20.57 -19.61
CA THR A 673 -7.45 20.77 -21.06
C THR A 673 -6.10 21.33 -21.45
N SER A 674 -5.56 20.86 -22.57
CA SER A 674 -4.35 21.41 -23.18
C SER A 674 -4.53 21.46 -24.69
N LEU A 675 -4.22 22.59 -25.30
CA LEU A 675 -4.29 22.84 -26.73
C LEU A 675 -2.95 23.44 -27.18
N THR A 676 -2.35 22.85 -28.20
CA THR A 676 -1.14 23.35 -28.85
C THR A 676 -1.46 23.73 -30.29
N LEU A 677 -1.18 24.98 -30.64
CA LEU A 677 -1.40 25.54 -31.97
C LEU A 677 -0.06 25.90 -32.60
N ASP A 678 0.14 25.50 -33.84
CA ASP A 678 1.24 26.01 -34.66
C ASP A 678 0.73 27.15 -35.54
N PRO A 679 1.23 28.38 -35.35
CA PRO A 679 0.80 29.51 -36.17
C PRO A 679 1.11 29.35 -37.66
N TYR A 680 2.03 28.45 -38.03
CA TYR A 680 2.44 28.23 -39.41
C TYR A 680 1.71 27.04 -40.06
N LYS A 681 1.62 27.08 -41.38
CA LYS A 681 1.03 26.00 -42.18
C LYS A 681 2.00 24.82 -42.30
N THR A 682 1.46 23.60 -42.29
CA THR A 682 2.21 22.39 -42.61
C THR A 682 1.73 21.85 -43.95
N ILE A 683 2.65 21.62 -44.90
CA ILE A 683 2.36 21.03 -46.20
C ILE A 683 2.94 19.62 -46.28
N PHE A 684 2.29 18.76 -47.07
CA PHE A 684 2.70 17.38 -47.25
C PHE A 684 2.92 17.09 -48.73
N PHE A 685 4.13 16.65 -49.09
CA PHE A 685 4.43 16.23 -50.46
C PHE A 685 3.80 14.86 -50.78
N PRO A 686 3.49 14.54 -52.05
CA PRO A 686 2.93 13.23 -52.41
C PRO A 686 3.83 12.09 -51.92
N GLY A 687 3.26 11.11 -51.20
CA GLY A 687 4.00 9.97 -50.64
C GLY A 687 4.70 10.21 -49.30
N GLU A 688 4.81 11.45 -48.82
CA GLU A 688 5.47 11.76 -47.54
C GLU A 688 4.50 11.72 -46.36
N GLU A 689 4.84 10.97 -45.31
CA GLU A 689 4.07 10.91 -44.05
C GLU A 689 4.43 12.04 -43.07
N ILE A 690 5.55 12.72 -43.30
CA ILE A 690 6.02 13.85 -42.51
C ILE A 690 5.85 15.14 -43.32
N GLY A 691 5.11 16.08 -42.77
CA GLY A 691 4.88 17.39 -43.35
C GLY A 691 5.99 18.37 -43.01
N ILE A 692 6.17 19.34 -43.89
CA ILE A 692 7.12 20.44 -43.71
C ILE A 692 6.35 21.68 -43.26
N ARG A 693 6.79 22.25 -42.14
CA ARG A 693 6.31 23.53 -41.62
C ARG A 693 6.79 24.64 -42.53
N THR A 694 5.88 25.41 -43.12
CA THR A 694 6.22 26.52 -44.03
C THR A 694 6.38 27.84 -43.25
N GLU A 695 6.80 28.91 -43.92
CA GLU A 695 6.83 30.27 -43.33
C GLU A 695 5.47 30.99 -43.44
N GLU A 696 4.43 30.33 -43.96
CA GLU A 696 3.08 30.91 -44.06
C GLU A 696 2.43 31.01 -42.67
N PHE A 697 2.55 32.18 -42.04
CA PHE A 697 1.90 32.51 -40.78
C PHE A 697 0.39 32.72 -40.95
N GLY A 698 -0.40 32.29 -39.95
CA GLY A 698 -1.85 32.51 -39.90
C GLY A 698 -2.68 31.23 -39.99
N ALA A 699 -2.05 30.06 -40.08
CA ALA A 699 -2.75 28.79 -40.17
C ALA A 699 -3.31 28.30 -38.82
N PHE A 700 -2.62 28.61 -37.71
CA PHE A 700 -2.99 28.19 -36.34
C PHE A 700 -3.45 26.72 -36.25
N SER A 701 -2.67 25.83 -36.85
CA SER A 701 -3.01 24.42 -36.98
C SER A 701 -2.94 23.72 -35.62
N VAL A 702 -3.95 22.89 -35.31
CA VAL A 702 -3.98 22.11 -34.07
C VAL A 702 -2.95 20.99 -34.12
N GLN A 703 -1.91 21.11 -33.30
CA GLN A 703 -0.81 20.15 -33.20
C GLN A 703 -1.08 19.08 -32.14
N ALA A 704 -1.67 19.49 -31.03
CA ALA A 704 -2.10 18.60 -29.96
C ALA A 704 -3.33 19.17 -29.27
N PHE A 705 -4.23 18.31 -28.85
CA PHE A 705 -5.38 18.65 -28.02
C PHE A 705 -5.66 17.52 -27.06
N ASN A 706 -5.86 17.86 -25.79
CA ASN A 706 -5.94 16.89 -24.73
C ASN A 706 -6.99 17.32 -23.70
N VAL A 707 -7.85 16.40 -23.29
CA VAL A 707 -8.91 16.61 -22.31
C VAL A 707 -8.93 15.44 -21.34
N GLN A 708 -8.79 15.72 -20.05
CA GLN A 708 -9.06 14.77 -18.96
C GLN A 708 -10.27 15.22 -18.18
N LEU A 709 -11.18 14.30 -17.94
CA LEU A 709 -12.33 14.45 -17.08
C LEU A 709 -12.22 13.43 -15.95
N SER A 710 -12.41 13.87 -14.72
CA SER A 710 -12.48 12.99 -13.55
C SER A 710 -13.70 13.38 -12.72
N TYR A 711 -14.63 12.44 -12.57
CA TYR A 711 -15.88 12.66 -11.82
C TYR A 711 -16.12 11.56 -10.79
N PRO A 712 -15.77 11.81 -9.51
CA PRO A 712 -16.25 11.00 -8.39
C PRO A 712 -17.75 11.20 -8.16
N LEU A 713 -18.50 10.12 -8.32
CA LEU A 713 -19.91 10.02 -7.97
C LEU A 713 -20.04 9.17 -6.70
N SER A 714 -20.92 9.56 -5.78
CA SER A 714 -21.24 8.73 -4.61
C SER A 714 -22.65 8.98 -4.09
N SER A 715 -23.18 8.02 -3.34
CA SER A 715 -24.45 8.16 -2.63
C SER A 715 -24.46 9.35 -1.67
N GLU A 716 -23.32 9.75 -1.12
CA GLU A 716 -23.22 10.95 -0.25
C GLU A 716 -23.34 12.25 -1.05
N LEU A 717 -22.95 12.23 -2.33
CA LEU A 717 -22.96 13.40 -3.19
C LEU A 717 -24.31 13.62 -3.89
N PHE A 718 -25.13 12.56 -4.05
CA PHE A 718 -26.40 12.58 -4.79
C PHE A 718 -27.62 12.06 -4.02
N GLY A 719 -27.42 11.39 -2.88
CA GLY A 719 -28.51 10.86 -2.05
C GLY A 719 -28.88 11.79 -0.91
N GLU A 720 -30.17 11.88 -0.60
CA GLU A 720 -30.64 12.46 0.66
C GLU A 720 -30.33 11.48 1.80
N LYS A 721 -29.62 11.93 2.84
CA LYS A 721 -29.44 11.15 4.06
C LYS A 721 -30.80 10.96 4.71
N THR A 722 -31.36 9.76 4.56
CA THR A 722 -32.63 9.42 5.19
C THR A 722 -32.35 8.88 6.59
N ASP A 723 -32.82 9.60 7.61
CA ASP A 723 -32.78 9.11 8.98
C ASP A 723 -33.90 8.10 9.18
N TYR A 724 -33.64 6.84 8.78
CA TYR A 724 -34.61 5.76 8.83
C TYR A 724 -35.15 5.52 10.26
N ALA A 725 -34.36 5.86 11.29
CA ALA A 725 -34.77 5.80 12.69
C ALA A 725 -35.92 6.73 13.04
N LYS A 726 -36.05 7.86 12.33
CA LYS A 726 -37.16 8.80 12.52
C LYS A 726 -38.38 8.46 11.68
N LYS A 727 -38.19 7.79 10.55
CA LYS A 727 -39.25 7.53 9.56
C LYS A 727 -40.04 6.26 9.85
N TYR A 728 -39.40 5.27 10.45
CA TYR A 728 -39.97 3.96 10.67
C TYR A 728 -39.89 3.61 12.17
N GLY A 729 -41.03 3.28 12.77
CA GLY A 729 -41.12 2.93 14.19
C GLY A 729 -40.63 1.51 14.51
N SER A 730 -40.65 0.63 13.50
CA SER A 730 -40.26 -0.77 13.64
C SER A 730 -38.79 -0.95 13.30
N LYS A 731 -37.94 -0.95 14.33
CA LYS A 731 -36.55 -1.37 14.19
C LYS A 731 -36.48 -2.88 14.38
N GLY A 732 -36.13 -3.62 13.34
CA GLY A 732 -35.89 -5.05 13.49
C GLY A 732 -34.41 -5.29 13.72
N GLU A 733 -34.09 -6.04 14.78
CA GLU A 733 -32.72 -6.46 15.09
C GLU A 733 -32.46 -7.91 14.65
N ILE A 734 -33.05 -8.34 13.54
CA ILE A 734 -32.71 -9.64 12.94
C ILE A 734 -31.20 -9.61 12.69
N ARG A 735 -30.47 -10.48 13.40
CA ARG A 735 -29.00 -10.57 13.33
C ARG A 735 -28.24 -9.27 13.76
N ASN A 736 -28.80 -8.42 14.64
CA ASN A 736 -28.20 -7.16 15.18
C ASN A 736 -28.03 -6.09 14.07
N GLU A 737 -28.83 -6.19 13.03
CA GLU A 737 -28.75 -5.33 11.87
C GLU A 737 -29.67 -4.12 12.10
N ASN A 738 -29.20 -2.90 11.81
CA ASN A 738 -30.06 -1.70 11.87
C ASN A 738 -30.90 -1.64 10.60
N TYR A 739 -31.86 -2.56 10.45
CA TYR A 739 -32.92 -2.39 9.47
C TYR A 739 -34.11 -1.69 10.12
N TYR A 740 -34.70 -0.83 9.33
CA TYR A 740 -35.95 -0.17 9.66
C TYR A 740 -37.02 -0.74 8.76
N PHE A 741 -38.13 -1.15 9.34
CA PHE A 741 -39.22 -1.80 8.63
C PHE A 741 -40.39 -0.83 8.50
N ASP A 742 -40.97 -0.78 7.31
CA ASP A 742 -42.27 -0.13 7.11
C ASP A 742 -43.42 -1.01 7.62
N ASP A 743 -44.64 -0.50 7.50
CA ASP A 743 -45.85 -1.19 7.96
C ASP A 743 -46.14 -2.48 7.16
N ASP A 744 -45.57 -2.61 5.96
CA ASP A 744 -45.65 -3.78 5.09
C ASP A 744 -44.50 -4.80 5.34
N ASN A 745 -43.64 -4.53 6.33
CA ASN A 745 -42.44 -5.31 6.69
C ASN A 745 -41.32 -5.34 5.64
N TYR A 746 -41.20 -4.32 4.78
CA TYR A 746 -40.02 -4.14 3.93
C TYR A 746 -38.88 -3.48 4.69
N ALA A 747 -37.67 -4.03 4.52
CA ALA A 747 -36.46 -3.50 5.15
C ALA A 747 -35.88 -2.30 4.39
N HIS A 748 -35.63 -1.22 5.11
CA HIS A 748 -34.97 -0.01 4.63
C HIS A 748 -33.58 0.15 5.25
N PHE A 749 -32.61 0.49 4.42
CA PHE A 749 -31.19 0.68 4.79
C PHE A 749 -30.47 1.52 3.73
N ASP A 750 -29.32 2.09 4.12
CA ASP A 750 -28.48 2.87 3.22
C ASP A 750 -27.73 1.98 2.21
N GLN A 751 -28.01 2.19 0.93
CA GLN A 751 -27.30 1.55 -0.19
C GLN A 751 -26.16 2.45 -0.66
N ALA A 752 -25.07 2.47 0.11
CA ALA A 752 -23.90 3.29 -0.22
C ALA A 752 -23.26 2.81 -1.53
N TRP A 753 -22.99 3.75 -2.43
CA TRP A 753 -22.30 3.47 -3.70
C TRP A 753 -21.29 4.57 -4.03
N THR A 754 -20.28 4.19 -4.79
CA THR A 754 -19.25 5.07 -5.35
C THR A 754 -18.98 4.66 -6.79
N LEU A 755 -18.75 5.63 -7.67
CA LEU A 755 -18.34 5.42 -9.05
C LEU A 755 -17.42 6.56 -9.46
N ASN A 756 -16.17 6.26 -9.78
CA ASN A 756 -15.26 7.20 -10.41
C ASN A 756 -15.31 7.01 -11.92
N VAL A 757 -15.62 8.08 -12.63
CA VAL A 757 -15.59 8.11 -14.10
C VAL A 757 -14.40 8.95 -14.53
N ASN A 758 -13.44 8.30 -15.19
CA ASN A 758 -12.26 8.94 -15.76
C ASN A 758 -12.34 8.88 -17.28
N ALA A 759 -12.48 10.02 -17.96
CA ALA A 759 -12.45 10.07 -19.42
C ALA A 759 -11.22 10.83 -19.89
N ASN A 760 -10.53 10.28 -20.87
CA ASN A 760 -9.35 10.90 -21.47
C ASN A 760 -9.51 10.92 -22.99
N TYR A 761 -9.32 12.08 -23.59
CA TYR A 761 -9.17 12.25 -25.03
C TYR A 761 -7.84 12.94 -25.30
N ALA A 762 -7.01 12.34 -26.14
CA ALA A 762 -5.76 12.93 -26.59
C ALA A 762 -5.67 12.82 -28.11
N TYR A 763 -5.40 13.94 -28.75
CA TYR A 763 -5.12 14.09 -30.16
C TYR A 763 -3.72 14.67 -30.27
N SER A 764 -2.89 14.06 -31.12
CA SER A 764 -1.58 14.62 -31.49
C SER A 764 -1.33 14.37 -32.96
N ARG A 765 -0.90 15.41 -33.67
CA ARG A 765 -0.54 15.33 -35.08
C ARG A 765 0.90 15.73 -35.28
N THR A 766 1.37 16.77 -34.61
CA THR A 766 2.70 17.35 -34.88
C THR A 766 2.89 17.54 -36.39
N THR A 767 4.03 17.16 -36.95
CA THR A 767 4.27 17.16 -38.40
C THR A 767 3.77 15.91 -39.11
N ALA A 768 3.15 14.93 -38.43
CA ALA A 768 2.67 13.71 -39.08
C ALA A 768 1.41 13.96 -39.94
N ARG A 769 1.29 13.24 -41.06
CA ARG A 769 0.13 13.30 -41.95
C ARG A 769 -1.10 12.75 -41.25
N THR A 770 -0.98 11.58 -40.64
CA THR A 770 -2.03 10.93 -39.86
C THR A 770 -1.90 11.26 -38.37
N PRO A 771 -2.95 11.79 -37.73
CA PRO A 771 -2.92 12.07 -36.30
C PRO A 771 -3.01 10.79 -35.48
N ASN A 772 -2.31 10.76 -34.34
CA ASN A 772 -2.54 9.79 -33.29
C ASN A 772 -3.70 10.24 -32.39
N ARG A 773 -4.59 9.31 -32.03
CA ARG A 773 -5.78 9.56 -31.21
C ARG A 773 -5.89 8.50 -30.13
N ILE A 774 -6.09 8.94 -28.90
CA ILE A 774 -6.37 8.08 -27.75
C ILE A 774 -7.67 8.59 -27.15
N ALA A 775 -8.63 7.70 -26.93
CA ALA A 775 -9.91 8.04 -26.35
C ALA A 775 -10.33 6.89 -25.44
N SER A 776 -10.41 7.12 -24.14
CA SER A 776 -10.67 6.05 -23.17
C SER A 776 -11.58 6.50 -22.03
N ILE A 777 -12.42 5.59 -21.55
CA ILE A 777 -13.25 5.77 -20.36
C ILE A 777 -12.90 4.68 -19.34
N GLY A 778 -12.37 5.07 -18.19
CA GLY A 778 -12.20 4.23 -17.01
C GLY A 778 -13.39 4.38 -16.08
N LEU A 779 -13.91 3.26 -15.59
CA LEU A 779 -14.98 3.18 -14.62
C LEU A 779 -14.50 2.36 -13.43
N ASP A 780 -14.50 2.95 -12.24
CA ASP A 780 -14.11 2.27 -10.99
C ASP A 780 -15.18 2.49 -9.93
N GLY A 781 -15.87 1.44 -9.50
CA GLY A 781 -17.03 1.57 -8.63
C GLY A 781 -17.14 0.50 -7.55
N SER A 782 -17.93 0.84 -6.53
CA SER A 782 -18.33 -0.04 -5.44
C SER A 782 -19.79 0.24 -5.09
N ILE A 783 -20.61 -0.80 -4.96
CA ILE A 783 -22.01 -0.70 -4.55
C ILE A 783 -22.31 -1.70 -3.43
N LYS A 784 -22.92 -1.19 -2.35
CA LYS A 784 -23.45 -2.01 -1.27
C LYS A 784 -24.92 -2.35 -1.55
N LEU A 785 -25.19 -3.55 -2.07
CA LEU A 785 -26.57 -4.01 -2.31
C LEU A 785 -27.36 -4.19 -1.02
N THR A 786 -26.68 -4.61 0.05
CA THR A 786 -27.17 -4.71 1.44
C THR A 786 -26.02 -4.31 2.36
N PRO A 787 -26.23 -4.07 3.67
CA PRO A 787 -25.14 -3.74 4.59
C PRO A 787 -23.98 -4.74 4.61
N PHE A 788 -24.21 -5.97 4.12
CA PHE A 788 -23.27 -7.09 4.14
C PHE A 788 -22.82 -7.53 2.74
N TRP A 789 -23.44 -7.04 1.67
CA TRP A 789 -23.01 -7.30 0.29
C TRP A 789 -22.29 -6.07 -0.24
N ASN A 790 -21.08 -6.27 -0.76
CA ASN A 790 -20.37 -5.26 -1.51
C ASN A 790 -19.94 -5.83 -2.87
N ILE A 791 -20.31 -5.14 -3.94
CA ILE A 791 -19.86 -5.44 -5.29
C ILE A 791 -18.92 -4.32 -5.73
N THR A 792 -17.72 -4.68 -6.14
CA THR A 792 -16.70 -3.78 -6.67
C THR A 792 -16.47 -4.11 -8.13
N GLY A 793 -16.19 -3.10 -8.94
CA GLY A 793 -15.93 -3.29 -10.35
C GLY A 793 -14.97 -2.24 -10.87
N SER A 794 -14.04 -2.65 -11.73
CA SER A 794 -13.24 -1.73 -12.52
C SER A 794 -13.19 -2.17 -13.97
N THR A 795 -13.29 -1.21 -14.88
CA THR A 795 -13.20 -1.47 -16.31
C THR A 795 -12.67 -0.27 -17.10
N HIS A 796 -12.00 -0.54 -18.21
CA HIS A 796 -11.52 0.48 -19.14
C HIS A 796 -12.07 0.18 -20.53
N TYR A 797 -12.71 1.17 -21.15
CA TYR A 797 -13.22 1.11 -22.51
C TYR A 797 -12.40 2.02 -23.41
N ASP A 798 -11.83 1.47 -24.48
CA ASP A 798 -11.13 2.23 -25.51
C ASP A 798 -12.14 2.59 -26.61
N LEU A 799 -12.39 3.89 -26.78
CA LEU A 799 -13.34 4.45 -27.74
C LEU A 799 -12.80 4.42 -29.18
N VAL A 800 -11.49 4.26 -29.38
CA VAL A 800 -10.84 4.16 -30.69
C VAL A 800 -10.97 2.75 -31.24
N THR A 801 -10.58 1.75 -30.46
CA THR A 801 -10.68 0.32 -30.85
C THR A 801 -12.08 -0.24 -30.63
N LYS A 802 -12.90 0.41 -29.80
CA LYS A 802 -14.25 0.00 -29.37
C LYS A 802 -14.25 -1.27 -28.52
N GLU A 803 -13.16 -1.55 -27.82
CA GLU A 803 -12.97 -2.75 -27.02
C GLU A 803 -12.86 -2.43 -25.52
N LEU A 804 -13.24 -3.39 -24.68
CA LEU A 804 -12.97 -3.36 -23.25
C LEU A 804 -11.57 -3.92 -23.02
N ALA A 805 -10.68 -3.12 -22.42
CA ALA A 805 -9.28 -3.51 -22.23
C ALA A 805 -9.13 -4.52 -21.08
N TYR A 806 -9.51 -4.14 -19.86
CA TYR A 806 -9.42 -4.99 -18.66
C TYR A 806 -10.61 -4.75 -17.76
N THR A 807 -11.28 -5.83 -17.33
CA THR A 807 -12.44 -5.78 -16.43
C THR A 807 -12.23 -6.70 -15.25
N ARG A 808 -12.45 -6.18 -14.04
CA ARG A 808 -12.47 -6.95 -12.80
C ARG A 808 -13.78 -6.71 -12.07
N ILE A 809 -14.34 -7.78 -11.53
CA ILE A 809 -15.51 -7.73 -10.66
C ILE A 809 -15.17 -8.46 -9.36
N GLY A 810 -15.44 -7.84 -8.22
CA GLY A 810 -15.23 -8.41 -6.90
C GLY A 810 -16.53 -8.41 -6.12
N PHE A 811 -16.87 -9.54 -5.53
CA PHE A 811 -18.03 -9.72 -4.67
C PHE A 811 -17.53 -10.02 -3.28
N SER A 812 -18.02 -9.30 -2.28
CA SER A 812 -17.74 -9.56 -0.89
C SER A 812 -19.03 -9.67 -0.12
N ARG A 813 -19.18 -10.77 0.62
CA ARG A 813 -20.29 -11.03 1.52
C ARG A 813 -19.77 -11.17 2.94
N ASP A 814 -20.22 -10.29 3.80
CA ASP A 814 -20.01 -10.37 5.23
C ASP A 814 -21.05 -11.30 5.87
N GLN A 815 -20.59 -12.33 6.58
CA GLN A 815 -21.42 -13.31 7.29
C GLN A 815 -21.31 -13.15 8.81
N ARG A 816 -20.98 -11.95 9.30
CA ARG A 816 -20.75 -11.57 10.71
C ARG A 816 -19.49 -12.18 11.32
N SER A 817 -19.38 -13.50 11.32
CA SER A 817 -18.26 -14.25 11.92
C SER A 817 -17.14 -14.54 10.92
N PHE A 818 -17.47 -14.54 9.63
CA PHE A 818 -16.55 -14.72 8.51
C PHE A 818 -16.95 -13.85 7.31
N THR A 819 -16.05 -13.73 6.33
CA THR A 819 -16.28 -13.01 5.07
C THR A 819 -16.03 -13.96 3.90
N ILE A 820 -16.89 -13.90 2.89
CA ILE A 820 -16.74 -14.59 1.62
C ILE A 820 -16.36 -13.56 0.57
N ASN A 821 -15.26 -13.78 -0.13
CA ASN A 821 -14.82 -12.95 -1.23
C ASN A 821 -14.73 -13.80 -2.51
N PHE A 822 -15.21 -13.25 -3.62
CA PHE A 822 -15.08 -13.83 -4.93
C PHE A 822 -14.60 -12.76 -5.90
N ASN A 823 -13.43 -12.92 -6.50
CA ASN A 823 -12.94 -12.01 -7.53
C ASN A 823 -12.96 -12.72 -8.89
N TRP A 824 -13.25 -11.95 -9.93
CA TRP A 824 -13.41 -12.48 -11.27
C TRP A 824 -12.90 -11.51 -12.32
N VAL A 825 -12.08 -12.05 -13.22
CA VAL A 825 -11.66 -11.42 -14.48
C VAL A 825 -12.29 -12.23 -15.61
N PRO A 826 -13.41 -11.75 -16.19
CA PRO A 826 -14.26 -12.55 -17.09
C PRO A 826 -13.69 -12.77 -18.49
N PHE A 827 -12.90 -11.82 -19.00
CA PHE A 827 -12.41 -11.84 -20.38
C PHE A 827 -11.03 -11.18 -20.49
N GLY A 828 -10.49 -11.12 -21.71
CA GLY A 828 -9.11 -10.71 -21.97
C GLY A 828 -8.12 -11.86 -21.84
N GLN A 829 -6.84 -11.53 -21.81
CA GLN A 829 -5.74 -12.49 -21.75
C GLN A 829 -5.69 -13.26 -20.43
N TYR A 830 -6.11 -12.65 -19.32
CA TYR A 830 -5.91 -13.16 -17.96
C TYR A 830 -7.23 -13.59 -17.30
N LYS A 831 -7.96 -14.55 -17.90
CA LYS A 831 -9.22 -15.06 -17.33
C LYS A 831 -8.94 -15.89 -16.08
N VAL A 832 -9.48 -15.46 -14.94
CA VAL A 832 -9.29 -16.12 -13.65
C VAL A 832 -10.42 -15.76 -12.70
N TYR A 833 -10.73 -16.68 -11.79
CA TYR A 833 -11.52 -16.38 -10.60
C TYR A 833 -10.80 -16.88 -9.36
N ASP A 834 -10.99 -16.19 -8.24
CA ASP A 834 -10.61 -16.69 -6.92
C ASP A 834 -11.81 -16.63 -5.98
N PHE A 835 -11.86 -17.60 -5.08
CA PHE A 835 -12.87 -17.69 -4.04
C PHE A 835 -12.15 -17.86 -2.70
N PHE A 836 -12.52 -17.04 -1.73
CA PHE A 836 -11.86 -16.97 -0.44
C PHE A 836 -12.89 -16.85 0.69
N ILE A 837 -12.74 -17.68 1.71
CA ILE A 837 -13.49 -17.59 2.97
C ILE A 837 -12.50 -17.26 4.09
N GLY A 838 -12.72 -16.15 4.79
CA GLY A 838 -11.87 -15.70 5.89
C GLY A 838 -12.64 -15.48 7.18
N ILE A 839 -12.17 -16.04 8.29
CA ILE A 839 -12.76 -15.80 9.62
C ILE A 839 -12.35 -14.41 10.11
N LYS A 840 -13.28 -13.66 10.70
CA LYS A 840 -13.03 -12.27 11.12
C LYS A 840 -12.29 -12.12 12.45
N ALA A 841 -12.50 -13.04 13.39
CA ALA A 841 -11.96 -12.88 14.74
C ALA A 841 -10.44 -12.87 14.75
N ASN A 842 -9.86 -12.02 15.60
CA ASN A 842 -8.42 -11.82 15.66
C ASN A 842 -7.71 -13.11 16.07
N ILE A 843 -8.26 -13.84 17.05
CA ILE A 843 -7.62 -15.06 17.54
C ILE A 843 -7.51 -16.18 16.51
N LEU A 844 -8.50 -16.33 15.62
CA LEU A 844 -8.45 -17.33 14.56
C LEU A 844 -7.81 -16.81 13.29
N SER A 845 -7.88 -15.51 13.03
CA SER A 845 -7.03 -14.90 12.01
C SER A 845 -5.56 -14.91 12.43
N ASP A 846 -5.21 -15.02 13.72
CA ASP A 846 -3.84 -15.23 14.22
C ASP A 846 -3.42 -16.70 14.27
N ALA A 847 -4.38 -17.64 14.39
CA ALA A 847 -4.11 -19.07 14.37
C ALA A 847 -4.09 -19.68 12.96
N LEU A 848 -4.98 -19.20 12.08
CA LEU A 848 -5.09 -19.60 10.67
C LEU A 848 -4.45 -18.56 9.72
N LYS A 849 -3.94 -17.44 10.27
CA LYS A 849 -3.11 -16.41 9.62
C LYS A 849 -3.65 -15.95 8.26
N TYR A 850 -4.90 -15.51 8.22
CA TYR A 850 -5.55 -15.00 7.00
C TYR A 850 -5.38 -13.49 6.77
N LYS A 851 -5.05 -12.72 7.81
CA LYS A 851 -4.78 -11.27 7.72
C LYS A 851 -3.47 -10.95 8.43
N ASP A 852 -2.61 -10.21 7.75
CA ASP A 852 -1.33 -9.75 8.30
C ASP A 852 -1.56 -8.74 9.42
N ARG A 853 -1.19 -9.09 10.65
CA ARG A 853 -0.75 -8.09 11.63
C ARG A 853 0.73 -7.80 11.36
N SER A 854 1.01 -7.03 10.31
CA SER A 854 2.30 -6.34 10.22
C SER A 854 2.35 -5.27 11.32
N PHE A 855 3.55 -4.82 11.69
CA PHE A 855 3.73 -3.78 12.70
C PHE A 855 2.66 -2.68 12.60
N THR A 856 2.00 -2.38 13.71
CA THR A 856 1.12 -1.22 13.79
C THR A 856 1.94 0.01 13.42
N GLN A 857 1.66 0.58 12.24
CA GLN A 857 2.20 1.90 11.93
C GLN A 857 1.65 2.85 12.98
N PRO A 858 2.50 3.61 13.68
CA PRO A 858 2.00 4.71 14.47
C PRO A 858 1.42 5.71 13.46
N ASN A 859 0.10 5.88 13.44
CA ASN A 859 -0.48 7.11 12.90
C ASN A 859 0.16 8.25 13.68
N PRO A 860 0.96 9.13 13.04
CA PRO A 860 1.34 10.36 13.69
C PRO A 860 0.06 11.17 13.89
N SER A 861 -0.24 11.54 15.12
CA SER A 861 -1.12 12.67 15.39
C SER A 861 -0.43 13.93 14.87
N PHE A 862 -0.75 14.34 13.66
CA PHE A 862 -0.66 15.74 13.24
C PHE A 862 -2.03 16.15 12.72
#